data_AF-A0A3E2HIV7-F1
#
_entry.id   AF-A0A3E2HIV7-F1
#
_cell.length_a   1.000
_cell.length_b   1.000
_cell.length_c   1.000
_cell.angle_alpha   90.00
_cell.angle_beta   90.00
_cell.angle_gamma   90.00
#
_symmetry.space_group_name_H-M   'P 1'
#
loop_
_entity.id
_entity.type
_entity.pdbx_description
1 polymer ?
#
loop_
_entity_poly.entity_id
_entity_poly.type
_entity_poly.pdbx_seq_one_letter_code
_entity_poly.pdbx_strand_id
1 'polypeptide(L)'
;MNAQELKNFLADSPPSAVNLVIKKHFEALSDDQKRYAHYISRAAFTGTRITLRQVSPESEPIYDFIISLYKACNGDWASLQKKAGISDEDLKYFLEYSAQFLGNCGNYKGFGDSKFVPRCDETAFAALAAVDPTAKKFYEATNGGVFSSDNSGVMHLGYLDDGHMTTYYPDSKGITKADISAVSDWMEKKGLLPENTRLRKTQDGNFELLIASAVTQVPPEGGDIGKETEFEFDSGSLKGHKLKLVYGDYSAELKKIAEYHKKAAENAANDNQKNMQLAYAKSFEEGSLEAFKNSQRYWIRDKGPMVESNIGFVETYRDPHGVRGEWEGFAATVNLDRTRAFGKLVDSAASMIPKLPWSKEFEKDKFLSPDFTSLEVLSFAGSGIPAGINIPNYDDIRQSEGFKNVSLGNVLSAKAPDEKIPFISEADLPIYQKYRDAAFEVQVGIHELLGHGTGKLLQETSPGVYNFDVKSPPASPVTNKSISTWYKPGQTWGSVFGSIASSYEECRAECVAMALSCDFEILKIFGFGDGKPDMDGEAGDVLYAAYLSMARAGIASLELWDPKSRKWGQAHSQARFSIFQCFLEAGDDFCKLDYKNDDLSDLTIKLNRSKITTVGRKAVEQYLQKLHIYKSTADVEAGTKLYNQMTHVDPEFWGEKIRNEVLRNKQPRKVFVQANTFLDEKTGKVDIVEYDATIEGMIKSYAERGTTCDSQLPLAPFTTNESVKMKYIHAEETLTVPEGVKVTIKSRQVTVEGPRGKLHKDLSHLAVNFTQPKKNIINIELHHGARKNIATLRTVRTLVNNLIIGVTKGFKYKMRYVYAHFPINVNVEKNSETDLFEVEIRNFIGEKIVRRVVMQPGVDVAVSTNQKDELQLYGNSLENVSQSAADIQQICRVRNKDIRKFLDGLYVSEKGNIAEE
;
A
#
# COMPACT_ATOMS: atom_id res chain seq x y z
N MET A 1 7.00 -21.70 19.12
CA MET A 1 7.89 -20.52 19.05
C MET A 1 8.73 -20.43 20.33
N ASN A 2 9.90 -19.77 20.38
CA ASN A 2 10.59 -19.52 21.66
C ASN A 2 10.07 -18.23 22.33
N ALA A 3 10.31 -18.05 23.64
CA ALA A 3 9.78 -16.91 24.39
C ALA A 3 10.24 -15.54 23.86
N GLN A 4 11.45 -15.46 23.29
CA GLN A 4 11.98 -14.21 22.75
C GLN A 4 11.34 -13.85 21.40
N GLU A 5 11.00 -14.84 20.58
CA GLU A 5 10.26 -14.66 19.33
C GLU A 5 8.80 -14.26 19.60
N LEU A 6 8.16 -14.87 20.60
CA LEU A 6 6.77 -14.59 20.96
C LEU A 6 6.56 -13.14 21.40
N LYS A 7 7.57 -12.50 22.01
CA LYS A 7 7.53 -11.07 22.39
C LYS A 7 7.14 -10.14 21.25
N ASN A 8 7.49 -10.48 20.01
CA ASN A 8 7.16 -9.67 18.82
C ASN A 8 5.69 -9.79 18.39
N PHE A 9 5.00 -10.82 18.90
CA PHE A 9 3.60 -11.10 18.64
C PHE A 9 2.73 -10.84 19.87
N LEU A 10 3.27 -10.26 20.95
CA LEU A 10 2.43 -9.81 22.06
C LEU A 10 1.71 -8.52 21.64
N ALA A 11 0.47 -8.37 22.13
CA ALA A 11 -0.25 -7.10 22.05
C ALA A 11 0.61 -5.96 22.64
N ASP A 12 0.55 -4.77 22.06
CA ASP A 12 1.29 -3.61 22.55
C ASP A 12 0.77 -3.22 23.95
N SER A 13 1.65 -2.85 24.88
CA SER A 13 1.28 -2.50 26.25
C SER A 13 2.11 -1.30 26.76
N PRO A 14 1.50 -0.13 27.00
CA PRO A 14 0.11 0.20 26.65
C PRO A 14 -0.04 0.42 25.12
N PRO A 15 -1.22 0.14 24.52
CA PRO A 15 -1.52 0.57 23.16
C PRO A 15 -1.87 2.05 23.12
N SER A 16 -1.82 2.66 21.93
CA SER A 16 -2.12 4.08 21.73
C SER A 16 -3.59 4.28 21.31
N ALA A 17 -4.49 4.52 22.26
CA ALA A 17 -5.87 4.92 21.96
C ALA A 17 -5.97 6.42 21.66
N VAL A 18 -6.65 6.79 20.57
CA VAL A 18 -6.83 8.19 20.14
C VAL A 18 -8.26 8.43 19.70
N ASN A 19 -8.79 9.64 19.87
CA ASN A 19 -10.15 9.97 19.43
C ASN A 19 -10.13 10.50 17.98
N LEU A 20 -11.07 10.06 17.15
CA LEU A 20 -11.42 10.75 15.91
C LEU A 20 -12.45 11.84 16.21
N VAL A 21 -11.94 13.04 16.51
CA VAL A 21 -12.77 14.20 16.81
C VAL A 21 -13.58 14.58 15.57
N ILE A 22 -14.90 14.67 15.72
CA ILE A 22 -15.80 14.94 14.58
C ILE A 22 -17.02 15.79 14.94
N LYS A 23 -17.45 15.83 16.21
CA LYS A 23 -18.73 16.43 16.62
C LYS A 23 -19.00 17.82 16.05
N LYS A 24 -18.03 18.75 16.11
CA LYS A 24 -18.15 20.10 15.55
C LYS A 24 -18.55 20.08 14.06
N HIS A 25 -17.96 19.19 13.28
CA HIS A 25 -18.19 19.10 11.84
C HIS A 25 -19.50 18.38 11.52
N PHE A 26 -19.85 17.36 12.32
CA PHE A 26 -21.15 16.68 12.22
C PHE A 26 -22.33 17.61 12.58
N GLU A 27 -22.19 18.43 13.62
CA GLU A 27 -23.24 19.35 14.06
C GLU A 27 -23.58 20.41 13.01
N ALA A 28 -22.62 20.77 12.16
CA ALA A 28 -22.77 21.72 11.05
C ALA A 28 -23.59 21.17 9.86
N LEU A 29 -23.86 19.86 9.82
CA LEU A 29 -24.68 19.24 8.78
C LEU A 29 -26.18 19.56 8.98
N SER A 30 -26.92 19.63 7.87
CA SER A 30 -28.40 19.65 7.90
C SER A 30 -28.97 18.32 8.40
N ASP A 31 -30.25 18.29 8.78
CA ASP A 31 -30.90 17.06 9.26
C ASP A 31 -30.88 15.94 8.20
N ASP A 32 -31.08 16.26 6.92
CA ASP A 32 -30.97 15.30 5.80
C ASP A 32 -29.54 14.76 5.68
N GLN A 33 -28.54 15.65 5.75
CA GLN A 33 -27.12 15.26 5.68
C GLN A 33 -26.70 14.40 6.87
N LYS A 34 -27.22 14.67 8.08
CA LYS A 34 -26.99 13.84 9.26
C LYS A 34 -27.60 12.45 9.10
N ARG A 35 -28.82 12.33 8.55
CA ARG A 35 -29.43 11.05 8.22
C ARG A 35 -28.67 10.30 7.13
N TYR A 36 -28.22 11.01 6.09
CA TYR A 36 -27.37 10.45 5.03
C TYR A 36 -26.09 9.84 5.60
N ALA A 37 -25.34 10.63 6.39
CA ALA A 37 -24.12 10.18 7.06
C ALA A 37 -24.38 9.03 8.03
N HIS A 38 -25.49 9.07 8.78
CA HIS A 38 -25.90 7.99 9.68
C HIS A 38 -26.06 6.67 8.95
N TYR A 39 -26.88 6.62 7.89
CA TYR A 39 -27.13 5.37 7.19
C TYR A 39 -25.88 4.79 6.52
N ILE A 40 -25.00 5.63 5.98
CA ILE A 40 -23.70 5.19 5.46
C ILE A 40 -22.82 4.63 6.58
N SER A 41 -22.75 5.31 7.73
CA SER A 41 -22.00 4.83 8.91
C SER A 41 -22.53 3.48 9.40
N ARG A 42 -23.86 3.32 9.42
CA ARG A 42 -24.52 2.05 9.77
C ARG A 42 -24.18 0.94 8.77
N ALA A 43 -24.18 1.24 7.47
CA ALA A 43 -23.77 0.30 6.44
C ALA A 43 -22.30 -0.12 6.62
N ALA A 44 -21.38 0.85 6.76
CA ALA A 44 -19.95 0.59 6.95
C ALA A 44 -19.70 -0.34 8.15
N PHE A 45 -20.23 0.02 9.32
CA PHE A 45 -20.01 -0.75 10.54
C PHE A 45 -20.75 -2.10 10.56
N THR A 46 -21.84 -2.27 9.82
CA THR A 46 -22.48 -3.59 9.69
C THR A 46 -21.52 -4.59 9.04
N GLY A 47 -20.69 -4.15 8.10
CA GLY A 47 -19.67 -5.01 7.48
C GLY A 47 -18.44 -5.30 8.35
N THR A 48 -18.38 -4.83 9.61
CA THR A 48 -17.38 -5.30 10.60
C THR A 48 -17.34 -6.83 10.66
N ARG A 49 -18.51 -7.49 10.57
CA ARG A 49 -18.61 -8.96 10.55
C ARG A 49 -17.96 -9.58 9.30
N ILE A 50 -18.06 -8.90 8.16
CA ILE A 50 -17.42 -9.32 6.92
C ILE A 50 -15.90 -9.28 7.10
N THR A 51 -15.36 -8.15 7.57
CA THR A 51 -13.92 -8.00 7.85
C THR A 51 -13.43 -9.06 8.84
N LEU A 52 -14.11 -9.28 9.97
CA LEU A 52 -13.74 -10.32 10.94
C LEU A 52 -13.61 -11.70 10.29
N ARG A 53 -14.58 -12.06 9.42
CA ARG A 53 -14.58 -13.34 8.67
C ARG A 53 -13.52 -13.39 7.56
N GLN A 54 -13.01 -12.25 7.09
CA GLN A 54 -11.87 -12.15 6.15
C GLN A 54 -10.49 -12.24 6.83
N VAL A 55 -10.42 -12.08 8.16
CA VAL A 55 -9.16 -12.14 8.92
C VAL A 55 -8.81 -13.56 9.36
N SER A 56 -9.64 -14.15 10.23
CA SER A 56 -9.35 -15.45 10.83
C SER A 56 -10.63 -16.14 11.31
N PRO A 57 -10.65 -17.49 11.39
CA PRO A 57 -11.84 -18.22 11.85
C PRO A 57 -12.29 -17.82 13.26
N GLU A 58 -11.33 -17.47 14.14
CA GLU A 58 -11.58 -17.10 15.53
C GLU A 58 -11.97 -15.63 15.73
N SER A 59 -11.82 -14.76 14.74
CA SER A 59 -12.04 -13.31 14.91
C SER A 59 -13.49 -12.99 15.31
N GLU A 60 -14.49 -13.56 14.64
CA GLU A 60 -15.88 -13.29 14.99
C GLU A 60 -16.25 -13.77 16.42
N PRO A 61 -15.90 -15.00 16.85
CA PRO A 61 -16.03 -15.41 18.25
C PRO A 61 -15.30 -14.52 19.26
N ILE A 62 -14.09 -14.03 18.95
CA ILE A 62 -13.35 -13.11 19.85
C ILE A 62 -14.10 -11.79 20.01
N TYR A 63 -14.62 -11.25 18.91
CA TYR A 63 -15.45 -10.04 18.93
C TYR A 63 -16.63 -10.23 19.89
N ASP A 64 -17.40 -11.30 19.70
CA ASP A 64 -18.60 -11.55 20.51
C ASP A 64 -18.27 -11.84 21.98
N PHE A 65 -17.12 -12.47 22.27
CA PHE A 65 -16.62 -12.65 23.63
C PHE A 65 -16.39 -11.30 24.33
N ILE A 66 -15.65 -10.39 23.69
CA ILE A 66 -15.36 -9.05 24.25
C ILE A 66 -16.65 -8.26 24.49
N ILE A 67 -17.55 -8.23 23.50
CA ILE A 67 -18.82 -7.49 23.62
C ILE A 67 -19.75 -8.10 24.66
N SER A 68 -19.77 -9.43 24.80
CA SER A 68 -20.59 -10.11 25.83
C SER A 68 -20.10 -9.80 27.24
N LEU A 69 -18.78 -9.75 27.47
CA LEU A 69 -18.22 -9.34 28.76
C LEU A 69 -18.57 -7.89 29.09
N TYR A 70 -18.44 -6.96 28.13
CA TYR A 70 -18.87 -5.58 28.34
C TYR A 70 -20.34 -5.49 28.73
N LYS A 71 -21.23 -6.22 28.04
CA LYS A 71 -22.66 -6.25 28.36
C LYS A 71 -22.94 -6.85 29.73
N ALA A 72 -22.21 -7.90 30.12
CA ALA A 72 -22.37 -8.56 31.41
C ALA A 72 -21.97 -7.67 32.60
N CYS A 73 -20.97 -6.79 32.42
CA CYS A 73 -20.54 -5.85 33.46
C CYS A 73 -21.05 -4.42 33.27
N ASN A 74 -21.70 -4.11 32.15
CA ASN A 74 -22.08 -2.75 31.76
C ASN A 74 -20.90 -1.75 31.85
N GLY A 75 -19.71 -2.20 31.46
CA GLY A 75 -18.46 -1.43 31.55
C GLY A 75 -17.81 -1.37 32.94
N ASP A 76 -18.39 -1.98 33.98
CA ASP A 76 -17.77 -2.09 35.31
C ASP A 76 -16.75 -3.24 35.36
N TRP A 77 -15.59 -3.00 34.75
CA TRP A 77 -14.50 -3.96 34.67
C TRP A 77 -13.94 -4.37 36.04
N ALA A 78 -13.98 -3.48 37.03
CA ALA A 78 -13.50 -3.77 38.39
C ALA A 78 -14.40 -4.81 39.08
N SER A 79 -15.72 -4.72 38.93
CA SER A 79 -16.64 -5.73 39.43
C SER A 79 -16.50 -7.06 38.69
N LEU A 80 -16.33 -7.02 37.36
CA LEU A 80 -16.10 -8.23 36.55
C LEU A 80 -14.83 -8.97 36.99
N GLN A 81 -13.74 -8.24 37.20
CA GLN A 81 -12.46 -8.78 37.66
C GLN A 81 -12.59 -9.48 39.01
N LYS A 82 -13.22 -8.83 40.00
CA LYS A 82 -13.44 -9.43 41.33
C LYS A 82 -14.26 -10.71 41.23
N LYS A 83 -15.26 -10.75 40.35
CA LYS A 83 -16.09 -11.93 40.11
C LYS A 83 -15.33 -13.05 39.40
N ALA A 84 -14.43 -12.70 38.48
CA ALA A 84 -13.55 -13.65 37.78
C ALA A 84 -12.40 -14.17 38.67
N GLY A 85 -12.00 -13.40 39.69
CA GLY A 85 -10.88 -13.74 40.56
C GLY A 85 -9.51 -13.59 39.90
N ILE A 86 -9.35 -12.67 38.95
CA ILE A 86 -8.08 -12.40 38.24
C ILE A 86 -7.34 -11.18 38.80
N SER A 87 -6.04 -11.08 38.53
CA SER A 87 -5.22 -9.95 38.98
C SER A 87 -5.54 -8.65 38.21
N ASP A 88 -5.13 -7.50 38.77
CA ASP A 88 -5.25 -6.20 38.09
C ASP A 88 -4.46 -6.19 36.76
N GLU A 89 -3.30 -6.85 36.75
CA GLU A 89 -2.43 -6.97 35.57
C GLU A 89 -3.09 -7.82 34.47
N ASP A 90 -3.74 -8.93 34.83
CA ASP A 90 -4.45 -9.77 33.87
C ASP A 90 -5.63 -9.03 33.23
N LEU A 91 -6.40 -8.29 34.03
CA LEU A 91 -7.49 -7.46 33.52
C LEU A 91 -6.94 -6.39 32.57
N LYS A 92 -5.88 -5.69 32.96
CA LYS A 92 -5.23 -4.69 32.11
C LYS A 92 -4.84 -5.28 30.76
N TYR A 93 -4.14 -6.42 30.75
CA TYR A 93 -3.71 -7.06 29.50
C TYR A 93 -4.86 -7.58 28.64
N PHE A 94 -5.95 -8.04 29.25
CA PHE A 94 -7.18 -8.38 28.52
C PHE A 94 -7.79 -7.15 27.84
N LEU A 95 -7.91 -6.02 28.54
CA LEU A 95 -8.49 -4.79 27.99
C LEU A 95 -7.60 -4.21 26.88
N GLU A 96 -6.28 -4.18 27.07
CA GLU A 96 -5.32 -3.72 26.05
C GLU A 96 -5.36 -4.57 24.78
N TYR A 97 -5.46 -5.90 24.92
CA TYR A 97 -5.69 -6.81 23.78
C TYR A 97 -7.02 -6.51 23.11
N SER A 98 -8.09 -6.34 23.88
CA SER A 98 -9.44 -6.10 23.37
C SER A 98 -9.52 -4.81 22.55
N ALA A 99 -8.92 -3.71 23.01
CA ALA A 99 -8.90 -2.46 22.24
C ALA A 99 -8.09 -2.59 20.94
N GLN A 100 -6.97 -3.30 20.95
CA GLN A 100 -6.19 -3.59 19.74
C GLN A 100 -6.94 -4.49 18.76
N PHE A 101 -7.60 -5.55 19.26
CA PHE A 101 -8.44 -6.44 18.49
C PHE A 101 -9.56 -5.68 17.77
N LEU A 102 -10.30 -4.86 18.52
CA LEU A 102 -11.38 -4.06 17.95
C LEU A 102 -10.85 -3.04 16.93
N GLY A 103 -9.72 -2.38 17.21
CA GLY A 103 -9.11 -1.40 16.32
C GLY A 103 -8.51 -1.97 15.03
N ASN A 104 -8.09 -3.24 15.03
CA ASN A 104 -7.63 -3.94 13.83
C ASN A 104 -8.75 -4.77 13.16
N CYS A 105 -9.95 -4.78 13.74
CA CYS A 105 -11.06 -5.63 13.31
C CYS A 105 -10.66 -7.11 13.15
N GLY A 106 -9.89 -7.63 14.11
CA GLY A 106 -9.36 -8.98 14.08
C GLY A 106 -8.09 -9.14 14.92
N ASN A 107 -7.64 -10.39 15.11
CA ASN A 107 -6.45 -10.73 15.91
C ASN A 107 -5.13 -10.70 15.11
N TYR A 108 -5.12 -10.09 13.93
CA TYR A 108 -3.94 -9.81 13.12
C TYR A 108 -3.85 -8.31 12.86
N LYS A 109 -2.65 -7.75 12.95
CA LYS A 109 -2.41 -6.33 12.72
C LYS A 109 -2.81 -5.96 11.29
N GLY A 110 -3.75 -5.03 11.10
CA GLY A 110 -4.14 -4.53 9.77
C GLY A 110 -2.98 -3.85 9.03
N PHE A 111 -1.98 -3.38 9.76
CA PHE A 111 -0.68 -2.98 9.22
C PHE A 111 0.41 -3.98 9.60
N GLY A 112 0.73 -4.89 8.69
CA GLY A 112 1.83 -5.85 8.83
C GLY A 112 1.41 -7.33 8.94
N ASP A 113 0.11 -7.62 8.92
CA ASP A 113 -0.47 -8.97 8.76
C ASP A 113 0.13 -10.04 9.69
N SER A 114 0.49 -9.62 10.90
CA SER A 114 1.00 -10.48 11.95
C SER A 114 -0.02 -10.64 13.05
N LYS A 115 -0.19 -11.87 13.53
CA LYS A 115 -1.03 -12.17 14.68
C LYS A 115 -0.51 -11.41 15.90
N PHE A 116 -1.40 -10.99 16.78
CA PHE A 116 -1.00 -10.59 18.12
C PHE A 116 -1.79 -11.35 19.17
N VAL A 117 -1.13 -11.74 20.25
CA VAL A 117 -1.70 -12.54 21.34
C VAL A 117 -1.75 -11.72 22.63
N PRO A 118 -2.70 -12.01 23.55
CA PRO A 118 -2.73 -11.37 24.86
C PRO A 118 -1.44 -11.61 25.65
N ARG A 119 -1.12 -10.69 26.55
CA ARG A 119 0.05 -10.82 27.45
C ARG A 119 -0.24 -11.63 28.71
N CYS A 120 -1.50 -11.67 29.15
CA CYS A 120 -1.93 -12.50 30.25
C CYS A 120 -2.04 -13.97 29.84
N ASP A 121 -2.14 -14.84 30.85
CA ASP A 121 -2.28 -16.28 30.64
C ASP A 121 -3.69 -16.66 30.16
N GLU A 122 -3.81 -17.78 29.44
CA GLU A 122 -5.08 -18.30 28.95
C GLU A 122 -6.10 -18.55 30.08
N THR A 123 -5.61 -18.89 31.29
CA THR A 123 -6.44 -19.06 32.47
C THR A 123 -7.20 -17.79 32.88
N ALA A 124 -6.66 -16.60 32.62
CA ALA A 124 -7.35 -15.34 32.88
C ALA A 124 -8.55 -15.14 31.94
N PHE A 125 -8.40 -15.48 30.66
CA PHE A 125 -9.51 -15.44 29.70
C PHE A 125 -10.58 -16.47 30.06
N ALA A 126 -10.19 -17.69 30.43
CA ALA A 126 -11.12 -18.71 30.88
C ALA A 126 -11.90 -18.29 32.14
N ALA A 127 -11.23 -17.64 33.10
CA ALA A 127 -11.86 -17.11 34.31
C ALA A 127 -12.87 -15.99 33.99
N LEU A 128 -12.52 -15.04 33.13
CA LEU A 128 -13.44 -14.00 32.65
C LEU A 128 -14.64 -14.61 31.92
N ALA A 129 -14.40 -15.58 31.04
CA ALA A 129 -15.44 -16.28 30.30
C ALA A 129 -16.43 -17.00 31.23
N ALA A 130 -15.96 -17.59 32.34
CA ALA A 130 -16.81 -18.27 33.30
C ALA A 130 -17.81 -17.34 34.05
N VAL A 131 -17.62 -16.02 33.99
CA VAL A 131 -18.47 -15.04 34.68
C VAL A 131 -19.85 -14.86 34.02
N ASP A 132 -19.95 -15.16 32.71
CA ASP A 132 -21.18 -15.03 31.91
C ASP A 132 -21.32 -16.21 30.92
N PRO A 133 -22.46 -16.93 30.88
CA PRO A 133 -22.64 -18.08 29.99
C PRO A 133 -22.51 -17.76 28.49
N THR A 134 -22.88 -16.54 28.08
CA THR A 134 -22.79 -16.13 26.68
C THR A 134 -21.35 -15.85 26.30
N ALA A 135 -20.60 -15.14 27.14
CA ALA A 135 -19.16 -14.95 26.99
C ALA A 135 -18.42 -16.30 26.95
N LYS A 136 -18.78 -17.25 27.83
CA LYS A 136 -18.22 -18.61 27.83
C LYS A 136 -18.39 -19.32 26.49
N LYS A 137 -19.62 -19.31 25.95
CA LYS A 137 -19.91 -19.91 24.64
C LYS A 137 -19.01 -19.35 23.53
N PHE A 138 -18.83 -18.03 23.48
CA PHE A 138 -18.01 -17.40 22.46
C PHE A 138 -16.51 -17.64 22.66
N TYR A 139 -16.04 -17.66 23.91
CA TYR A 139 -14.66 -18.04 24.22
C TYR A 139 -14.35 -19.48 23.79
N GLU A 140 -15.23 -20.44 24.09
CA GLU A 140 -15.11 -21.83 23.65
C GLU A 140 -15.11 -21.94 22.11
N ALA A 141 -15.92 -21.12 21.42
CA ALA A 141 -15.96 -21.08 19.97
C ALA A 141 -14.67 -20.53 19.31
N THR A 142 -13.79 -19.87 20.07
CA THR A 142 -12.45 -19.48 19.55
C THR A 142 -11.54 -20.69 19.32
N ASN A 143 -11.84 -21.84 19.95
CA ASN A 143 -11.08 -23.09 19.84
C ASN A 143 -9.57 -22.92 20.09
N GLY A 144 -9.20 -22.11 21.10
CA GLY A 144 -7.79 -21.80 21.44
C GLY A 144 -7.09 -20.85 20.45
N GLY A 145 -7.81 -20.37 19.42
CA GLY A 145 -7.28 -19.47 18.40
C GLY A 145 -6.73 -18.16 18.96
N VAL A 146 -7.18 -17.72 20.13
CA VAL A 146 -6.65 -16.51 20.81
C VAL A 146 -5.15 -16.63 21.13
N PHE A 147 -4.73 -17.78 21.68
CA PHE A 147 -3.39 -17.98 22.22
C PHE A 147 -2.48 -18.86 21.33
N SER A 148 -3.05 -19.50 20.30
CA SER A 148 -2.32 -20.36 19.38
C SER A 148 -1.11 -19.65 18.76
N SER A 149 0.08 -20.12 19.15
CA SER A 149 1.40 -19.58 18.74
C SER A 149 2.45 -20.67 18.49
N ASP A 150 2.05 -21.94 18.56
CA ASP A 150 2.95 -23.08 18.40
C ASP A 150 3.49 -23.23 16.98
N ASN A 151 2.67 -22.86 15.99
CA ASN A 151 3.04 -22.81 14.58
C ASN A 151 3.35 -21.38 14.16
N SER A 152 4.63 -21.09 13.88
CA SER A 152 5.07 -19.75 13.46
C SER A 152 4.51 -19.31 12.10
N GLY A 153 4.06 -20.26 11.25
CA GLY A 153 3.47 -19.96 9.96
C GLY A 153 2.13 -19.24 10.08
N VAL A 154 1.23 -19.75 10.94
CA VAL A 154 -0.09 -19.16 11.19
C VAL A 154 -0.02 -17.85 11.98
N MET A 155 1.14 -17.45 12.47
CA MET A 155 1.32 -16.11 13.06
C MET A 155 1.32 -14.98 12.01
N HIS A 156 1.15 -15.33 10.73
CA HIS A 156 1.08 -14.40 9.60
C HIS A 156 -0.08 -14.73 8.68
N LEU A 157 -0.70 -13.70 8.10
CA LEU A 157 -1.58 -13.91 6.96
C LEU A 157 -0.77 -14.25 5.70
N GLY A 158 -1.29 -15.15 4.88
CA GLY A 158 -0.57 -15.68 3.72
C GLY A 158 -1.25 -16.89 3.09
N TYR A 159 -0.59 -17.53 2.12
CA TYR A 159 -1.11 -18.74 1.48
C TYR A 159 -1.16 -19.95 2.44
N LEU A 160 -2.20 -20.78 2.30
CA LEU A 160 -2.40 -21.98 3.13
C LEU A 160 -1.38 -23.09 2.85
N ASP A 161 -0.95 -23.28 1.59
CA ASP A 161 0.06 -24.29 1.20
C ASP A 161 1.48 -23.94 1.67
N ASP A 162 1.65 -22.68 2.06
CA ASP A 162 2.79 -22.15 2.77
C ASP A 162 2.67 -22.44 4.29
N GLY A 163 1.49 -22.76 4.82
CA GLY A 163 1.25 -22.93 6.26
C GLY A 163 1.02 -21.61 6.99
N HIS A 164 0.58 -20.57 6.27
CA HIS A 164 0.06 -19.33 6.83
C HIS A 164 -1.45 -19.40 7.09
N MET A 165 -2.03 -18.31 7.59
CA MET A 165 -3.47 -18.17 7.79
C MET A 165 -4.10 -17.31 6.70
N THR A 166 -5.29 -17.67 6.24
CA THR A 166 -6.16 -16.78 5.45
C THR A 166 -7.57 -17.38 5.41
N THR A 167 -8.59 -16.53 5.39
CA THR A 167 -9.98 -16.95 5.25
C THR A 167 -10.63 -16.44 3.96
N TYR A 168 -9.83 -15.90 3.03
CA TYR A 168 -10.23 -15.74 1.62
C TYR A 168 -10.38 -17.09 0.89
N TYR A 169 -9.76 -18.14 1.45
CA TYR A 169 -9.88 -19.52 0.99
C TYR A 169 -10.51 -20.43 2.07
N PRO A 170 -11.77 -20.20 2.47
CA PRO A 170 -12.40 -20.91 3.58
C PRO A 170 -12.58 -22.40 3.25
N ASP A 171 -12.59 -23.24 4.29
CA ASP A 171 -12.87 -24.69 4.21
C ASP A 171 -12.05 -25.47 3.15
N SER A 172 -10.90 -24.94 2.75
CA SER A 172 -10.17 -25.37 1.55
C SER A 172 -8.96 -26.23 1.86
N LYS A 173 -9.19 -27.44 2.36
CA LYS A 173 -8.09 -28.35 2.70
C LYS A 173 -7.27 -28.71 1.45
N GLY A 174 -5.99 -28.35 1.45
CA GLY A 174 -5.09 -28.67 0.34
C GLY A 174 -5.28 -27.81 -0.91
N ILE A 175 -5.90 -26.64 -0.79
CA ILE A 175 -5.83 -25.62 -1.85
C ILE A 175 -4.41 -25.08 -1.96
N THR A 176 -3.95 -24.90 -3.18
CA THR A 176 -2.59 -24.44 -3.49
C THR A 176 -2.60 -23.10 -4.21
N LYS A 177 -1.46 -22.41 -4.24
CA LYS A 177 -1.26 -21.22 -5.08
C LYS A 177 -1.61 -21.46 -6.54
N ALA A 178 -1.27 -22.64 -7.07
CA ALA A 178 -1.56 -23.00 -8.45
C ALA A 178 -3.07 -23.13 -8.71
N ASP A 179 -3.83 -23.66 -7.75
CA ASP A 179 -5.29 -23.71 -7.83
C ASP A 179 -5.88 -22.30 -7.87
N ILE A 180 -5.43 -21.43 -6.96
CA ILE A 180 -5.90 -20.04 -6.84
C ILE A 180 -5.59 -19.25 -8.11
N SER A 181 -4.38 -19.36 -8.65
CA SER A 181 -3.99 -18.74 -9.91
C SER A 181 -4.86 -19.23 -11.06
N ALA A 182 -5.08 -20.54 -11.19
CA ALA A 182 -5.87 -21.09 -12.28
C ALA A 182 -7.35 -20.65 -12.24
N VAL A 183 -7.94 -20.52 -11.04
CA VAL A 183 -9.29 -19.95 -10.89
C VAL A 183 -9.29 -18.46 -11.24
N SER A 184 -8.27 -17.70 -10.81
CA SER A 184 -8.16 -16.27 -11.12
C SER A 184 -7.99 -16.01 -12.62
N ASP A 185 -7.17 -16.81 -13.32
CA ASP A 185 -7.03 -16.79 -14.78
C ASP A 185 -8.36 -17.11 -15.49
N TRP A 186 -9.16 -18.00 -14.92
CA TRP A 186 -10.50 -18.31 -15.43
C TRP A 186 -11.45 -17.13 -15.25
N MET A 187 -11.43 -16.47 -14.09
CA MET A 187 -12.26 -15.29 -13.82
C MET A 187 -11.94 -14.16 -14.80
N GLU A 188 -10.65 -13.90 -15.02
CA GLU A 188 -10.17 -12.91 -16.00
C GLU A 188 -10.69 -13.23 -17.42
N LYS A 189 -10.57 -14.49 -17.87
CA LYS A 189 -11.07 -14.92 -19.19
C LYS A 189 -12.58 -14.75 -19.34
N LYS A 190 -13.34 -14.90 -18.25
CA LYS A 190 -14.79 -14.70 -18.22
C LYS A 190 -15.19 -13.24 -18.04
N GLY A 191 -14.26 -12.36 -17.72
CA GLY A 191 -14.55 -10.97 -17.35
C GLY A 191 -15.27 -10.83 -16.01
N LEU A 192 -15.13 -11.82 -15.11
CA LEU A 192 -15.69 -11.77 -13.77
C LEU A 192 -14.70 -11.10 -12.82
N LEU A 193 -15.11 -10.00 -12.19
CA LEU A 193 -14.27 -9.24 -11.27
C LEU A 193 -14.11 -9.98 -9.92
N PRO A 194 -12.90 -9.98 -9.30
CA PRO A 194 -12.61 -10.82 -8.13
C PRO A 194 -12.88 -10.20 -6.75
N GLU A 195 -13.08 -8.89 -6.65
CA GLU A 195 -12.95 -8.15 -5.39
C GLU A 195 -13.95 -8.61 -4.32
N ASN A 196 -15.18 -8.97 -4.69
CA ASN A 196 -16.24 -9.39 -3.77
C ASN A 196 -16.35 -10.92 -3.64
N THR A 197 -15.27 -11.66 -3.89
CA THR A 197 -15.28 -13.13 -3.91
C THR A 197 -14.40 -13.78 -2.85
N ARG A 198 -14.77 -15.00 -2.46
CA ARG A 198 -13.89 -15.97 -1.78
C ARG A 198 -13.87 -17.27 -2.57
N LEU A 199 -12.86 -18.12 -2.36
CA LEU A 199 -12.73 -19.37 -3.11
C LEU A 199 -12.63 -20.57 -2.18
N ARG A 200 -13.52 -21.54 -2.35
CA ARG A 200 -13.51 -22.80 -1.62
C ARG A 200 -13.10 -23.96 -2.53
N LYS A 201 -12.14 -24.78 -2.11
CA LYS A 201 -11.83 -26.08 -2.72
C LYS A 201 -12.57 -27.18 -1.98
N THR A 202 -13.42 -27.90 -2.69
CA THR A 202 -14.25 -28.98 -2.13
C THR A 202 -13.44 -30.27 -1.98
N GLN A 203 -13.96 -31.23 -1.20
CA GLN A 203 -13.24 -32.49 -0.89
C GLN A 203 -13.01 -33.39 -2.10
N ASP A 204 -13.87 -33.29 -3.13
CA ASP A 204 -13.76 -33.98 -4.41
C ASP A 204 -12.82 -33.25 -5.41
N GLY A 205 -12.15 -32.17 -4.97
CA GLY A 205 -11.18 -31.42 -5.76
C GLY A 205 -11.78 -30.31 -6.64
N ASN A 206 -13.10 -30.15 -6.65
CA ASN A 206 -13.79 -29.07 -7.35
C ASN A 206 -13.70 -27.74 -6.59
N PHE A 207 -14.25 -26.68 -7.20
CA PHE A 207 -14.13 -25.32 -6.70
C PHE A 207 -15.49 -24.63 -6.61
N GLU A 208 -15.66 -23.83 -5.57
CA GLU A 208 -16.80 -22.94 -5.40
C GLU A 208 -16.29 -21.51 -5.21
N LEU A 209 -16.69 -20.63 -6.11
CA LEU A 209 -16.45 -19.20 -5.99
C LEU A 209 -17.64 -18.57 -5.26
N LEU A 210 -17.40 -18.17 -4.01
CA LEU A 210 -18.39 -17.57 -3.14
C LEU A 210 -18.53 -16.08 -3.51
N ILE A 211 -19.72 -15.68 -3.94
CA ILE A 211 -20.04 -14.30 -4.35
C ILE A 211 -20.74 -13.59 -3.19
N ALA A 212 -20.13 -12.52 -2.69
CA ALA A 212 -20.69 -11.71 -1.63
C ALA A 212 -21.98 -11.01 -2.10
N SER A 213 -23.11 -11.41 -1.55
CA SER A 213 -24.44 -10.93 -1.96
C SER A 213 -25.50 -11.18 -0.90
N ALA A 214 -26.53 -10.33 -0.84
CA ALA A 214 -27.70 -10.55 0.02
C ALA A 214 -28.54 -11.74 -0.48
N VAL A 215 -28.70 -11.88 -1.80
CA VAL A 215 -29.40 -13.02 -2.40
C VAL A 215 -28.54 -14.29 -2.35
N THR A 216 -29.17 -15.45 -2.19
CA THR A 216 -28.47 -16.75 -2.13
C THR A 216 -28.54 -17.53 -3.44
N GLN A 217 -29.10 -16.91 -4.49
CA GLN A 217 -29.28 -17.51 -5.81
C GLN A 217 -28.91 -16.46 -6.86
N VAL A 218 -28.50 -16.91 -8.05
CA VAL A 218 -28.24 -15.99 -9.17
C VAL A 218 -29.49 -15.13 -9.44
N PRO A 219 -29.34 -13.81 -9.64
CA PRO A 219 -30.48 -12.96 -9.96
C PRO A 219 -31.25 -13.45 -11.20
N PRO A 220 -32.58 -13.21 -11.30
CA PRO A 220 -33.38 -13.65 -12.45
C PRO A 220 -32.86 -13.16 -13.82
N GLU A 221 -32.27 -11.96 -13.84
CA GLU A 221 -31.65 -11.35 -15.03
C GLU A 221 -30.24 -11.88 -15.33
N GLY A 222 -29.66 -12.68 -14.43
CA GLY A 222 -28.27 -13.14 -14.46
C GLY A 222 -27.36 -12.28 -13.57
N GLY A 223 -26.20 -12.84 -13.21
CA GLY A 223 -25.11 -12.08 -12.60
C GLY A 223 -24.20 -11.44 -13.65
N ASP A 224 -23.03 -10.98 -13.24
CA ASP A 224 -22.09 -10.24 -14.10
C ASP A 224 -21.63 -11.02 -15.35
N ILE A 225 -21.67 -12.37 -15.30
CA ILE A 225 -21.33 -13.24 -16.43
C ILE A 225 -22.51 -14.09 -16.95
N GLY A 226 -23.75 -13.67 -16.66
CA GLY A 226 -24.97 -14.32 -17.13
C GLY A 226 -25.63 -15.25 -16.11
N LYS A 227 -26.46 -16.19 -16.59
CA LYS A 227 -27.29 -17.07 -15.75
C LYS A 227 -26.62 -18.41 -15.38
N GLU A 228 -25.56 -18.78 -16.11
CA GLU A 228 -24.82 -20.02 -15.85
C GLU A 228 -24.02 -19.88 -14.54
N THR A 229 -24.06 -20.91 -13.71
CA THR A 229 -23.39 -20.93 -12.40
C THR A 229 -22.46 -22.12 -12.22
N GLU A 230 -22.39 -23.05 -13.16
CA GLU A 230 -21.50 -24.20 -13.11
C GLU A 230 -20.70 -24.27 -14.40
N PHE A 231 -19.38 -24.47 -14.28
CA PHE A 231 -18.44 -24.44 -15.37
C PHE A 231 -17.43 -25.57 -15.24
N GLU A 232 -16.90 -26.06 -16.36
CA GLU A 232 -15.82 -27.04 -16.39
C GLU A 232 -14.51 -26.38 -16.85
N PHE A 233 -13.39 -26.83 -16.30
CA PHE A 233 -12.08 -26.41 -16.76
C PHE A 233 -11.65 -27.27 -17.95
N ASP A 234 -11.58 -26.67 -19.15
CA ASP A 234 -11.25 -27.39 -20.38
C ASP A 234 -9.73 -27.55 -20.63
N SER A 235 -8.91 -26.81 -19.89
CA SER A 235 -7.45 -26.73 -20.06
C SER A 235 -6.74 -26.30 -18.77
N GLY A 236 -5.41 -26.41 -18.75
CA GLY A 236 -4.58 -26.01 -17.60
C GLY A 236 -4.52 -27.05 -16.48
N SER A 237 -3.98 -26.66 -15.32
CA SER A 237 -3.78 -27.54 -14.15
C SER A 237 -5.07 -28.07 -13.54
N LEU A 238 -6.19 -27.37 -13.77
CA LEU A 238 -7.50 -27.75 -13.24
C LEU A 238 -8.36 -28.54 -14.24
N LYS A 239 -7.82 -28.94 -15.40
CA LYS A 239 -8.59 -29.64 -16.44
C LYS A 239 -9.41 -30.81 -15.88
N GLY A 240 -10.70 -30.85 -16.19
CA GLY A 240 -11.65 -31.88 -15.73
C GLY A 240 -12.24 -31.65 -14.34
N HIS A 241 -11.83 -30.59 -13.64
CA HIS A 241 -12.52 -30.11 -12.44
C HIS A 241 -13.64 -29.14 -12.82
N LYS A 242 -14.54 -28.88 -11.86
CA LYS A 242 -15.65 -27.95 -11.99
C LYS A 242 -15.46 -26.73 -11.10
N LEU A 243 -16.01 -25.60 -11.55
CA LEU A 243 -16.16 -24.38 -10.79
C LEU A 243 -17.64 -24.01 -10.68
N LYS A 244 -18.12 -23.75 -9.47
CA LYS A 244 -19.49 -23.30 -9.22
C LYS A 244 -19.51 -21.89 -8.62
N LEU A 245 -20.37 -21.02 -9.12
CA LEU A 245 -20.67 -19.74 -8.50
C LEU A 245 -21.72 -19.94 -7.41
N VAL A 246 -21.40 -19.53 -6.18
CA VAL A 246 -22.27 -19.68 -5.01
C VAL A 246 -22.56 -18.29 -4.45
N TYR A 247 -23.79 -17.83 -4.61
CA TYR A 247 -24.26 -16.55 -4.08
C TYR A 247 -24.63 -16.69 -2.59
N GLY A 248 -24.69 -15.56 -1.89
CA GLY A 248 -25.10 -15.49 -0.49
C GLY A 248 -23.95 -15.41 0.52
N ASP A 249 -22.70 -15.21 0.09
CA ASP A 249 -21.62 -14.97 1.05
C ASP A 249 -21.92 -13.65 1.79
N TYR A 250 -21.90 -13.69 3.13
CA TYR A 250 -22.29 -12.56 4.00
C TYR A 250 -23.73 -12.04 3.82
N SER A 251 -24.66 -12.91 3.38
CA SER A 251 -26.04 -12.52 3.03
C SER A 251 -26.78 -11.70 4.10
N ALA A 252 -26.67 -12.09 5.37
CA ALA A 252 -27.38 -11.41 6.46
C ALA A 252 -26.90 -9.96 6.64
N GLU A 253 -25.59 -9.73 6.55
CA GLU A 253 -24.99 -8.40 6.65
C GLU A 253 -25.29 -7.57 5.39
N LEU A 254 -25.08 -8.14 4.21
CA LEU A 254 -25.25 -7.43 2.94
C LEU A 254 -26.71 -7.03 2.67
N LYS A 255 -27.67 -7.80 3.18
CA LYS A 255 -29.09 -7.39 3.17
C LYS A 255 -29.31 -6.09 3.93
N LYS A 256 -28.82 -6.00 5.17
CA LYS A 256 -28.96 -4.80 6.01
C LYS A 256 -28.19 -3.61 5.40
N ILE A 257 -27.00 -3.87 4.88
CA ILE A 257 -26.17 -2.88 4.19
C ILE A 257 -26.93 -2.31 2.98
N ALA A 258 -27.53 -3.16 2.13
CA ALA A 258 -28.33 -2.71 1.00
C ALA A 258 -29.56 -1.87 1.43
N GLU A 259 -30.23 -2.24 2.52
CA GLU A 259 -31.33 -1.46 3.10
C GLU A 259 -30.86 -0.08 3.59
N TYR A 260 -29.70 0.01 4.26
CA TYR A 260 -29.12 1.28 4.67
C TYR A 260 -28.75 2.16 3.47
N HIS A 261 -28.22 1.59 2.39
CA HIS A 261 -27.95 2.33 1.16
C HIS A 261 -29.23 2.86 0.49
N LYS A 262 -30.32 2.11 0.52
CA LYS A 262 -31.64 2.59 0.06
C LYS A 262 -32.11 3.80 0.90
N LYS A 263 -32.00 3.71 2.23
CA LYS A 263 -32.32 4.84 3.13
C LYS A 263 -31.36 6.04 2.96
N ALA A 264 -30.08 5.80 2.68
CA ALA A 264 -29.15 6.88 2.34
C ALA A 264 -29.56 7.56 1.02
N ALA A 265 -30.00 6.81 0.01
CA ALA A 265 -30.48 7.38 -1.25
C ALA A 265 -31.69 8.31 -1.08
N GLU A 266 -32.57 8.02 -0.10
CA GLU A 266 -33.72 8.87 0.25
C GLU A 266 -33.31 10.22 0.87
N ASN A 267 -32.11 10.30 1.45
CA ASN A 267 -31.56 11.49 2.12
C ASN A 267 -30.42 12.14 1.32
N ALA A 268 -30.26 11.75 0.05
CA ALA A 268 -29.18 12.24 -0.82
C ALA A 268 -29.34 13.73 -1.17
N ALA A 269 -28.22 14.46 -1.20
CA ALA A 269 -28.24 15.90 -1.51
C ALA A 269 -28.44 16.20 -3.01
N ASN A 270 -28.19 15.23 -3.89
CA ASN A 270 -28.31 15.36 -5.33
C ASN A 270 -28.47 13.99 -6.03
N ASP A 271 -28.73 14.02 -7.35
CA ASP A 271 -28.95 12.81 -8.15
C ASP A 271 -27.72 11.89 -8.24
N ASN A 272 -26.49 12.45 -8.24
CA ASN A 272 -25.29 11.62 -8.24
C ASN A 272 -25.20 10.80 -6.95
N GLN A 273 -25.43 11.43 -5.79
CA GLN A 273 -25.49 10.72 -4.51
C GLN A 273 -26.61 9.68 -4.48
N LYS A 274 -27.81 10.04 -4.93
CA LYS A 274 -28.94 9.10 -4.96
C LYS A 274 -28.63 7.87 -5.81
N ASN A 275 -28.14 8.08 -7.03
CA ASN A 275 -27.82 7.00 -7.95
C ASN A 275 -26.61 6.18 -7.49
N MET A 276 -25.60 6.82 -6.89
CA MET A 276 -24.48 6.14 -6.23
C MET A 276 -24.99 5.17 -5.16
N GLN A 277 -25.83 5.64 -4.24
CA GLN A 277 -26.33 4.83 -3.14
C GLN A 277 -27.25 3.70 -3.62
N LEU A 278 -28.08 3.93 -4.64
CA LEU A 278 -28.89 2.87 -5.26
C LEU A 278 -28.03 1.82 -5.99
N ALA A 279 -26.94 2.24 -6.63
CA ALA A 279 -26.00 1.33 -7.28
C ALA A 279 -25.22 0.49 -6.25
N TYR A 280 -24.82 1.06 -5.11
CA TYR A 280 -24.29 0.30 -3.97
C TYR A 280 -25.32 -0.72 -3.46
N ALA A 281 -26.57 -0.29 -3.22
CA ALA A 281 -27.62 -1.19 -2.76
C ALA A 281 -27.81 -2.38 -3.71
N LYS A 282 -27.85 -2.14 -5.02
CA LYS A 282 -27.94 -3.19 -6.04
C LYS A 282 -26.72 -4.12 -6.01
N SER A 283 -25.51 -3.55 -5.93
CA SER A 283 -24.28 -4.34 -5.86
C SER A 283 -24.27 -5.29 -4.67
N PHE A 284 -24.61 -4.81 -3.47
CA PHE A 284 -24.62 -5.64 -2.27
C PHE A 284 -25.80 -6.61 -2.22
N GLU A 285 -26.93 -6.26 -2.83
CA GLU A 285 -28.08 -7.14 -2.94
C GLU A 285 -27.80 -8.33 -3.88
N GLU A 286 -27.30 -8.03 -5.08
CA GLU A 286 -27.16 -8.99 -6.19
C GLU A 286 -25.76 -9.60 -6.34
N GLY A 287 -24.74 -9.03 -5.69
CA GLY A 287 -23.34 -9.42 -5.84
C GLY A 287 -22.66 -8.92 -7.11
N SER A 288 -23.19 -7.88 -7.75
CA SER A 288 -22.67 -7.33 -9.01
C SER A 288 -21.58 -6.28 -8.77
N LEU A 289 -20.37 -6.52 -9.27
CA LEU A 289 -19.28 -5.53 -9.27
C LEU A 289 -19.41 -4.54 -10.43
N GLU A 290 -20.19 -4.85 -11.47
CA GLU A 290 -20.56 -3.84 -12.47
C GLU A 290 -21.54 -2.80 -11.88
N ALA A 291 -22.47 -3.21 -11.03
CA ALA A 291 -23.27 -2.26 -10.24
C ALA A 291 -22.39 -1.44 -9.28
N PHE A 292 -21.40 -2.05 -8.65
CA PHE A 292 -20.42 -1.34 -7.82
C PHE A 292 -19.63 -0.31 -8.63
N LYS A 293 -19.11 -0.70 -9.79
CA LYS A 293 -18.42 0.19 -10.71
C LYS A 293 -19.31 1.37 -11.13
N ASN A 294 -20.62 1.17 -11.29
CA ASN A 294 -21.54 2.27 -11.55
C ASN A 294 -21.69 3.23 -10.35
N SER A 295 -21.70 2.72 -9.11
CA SER A 295 -21.70 3.61 -7.93
C SER A 295 -20.45 4.49 -7.90
N GLN A 296 -19.29 3.94 -8.26
CA GLN A 296 -18.02 4.70 -8.35
C GLN A 296 -18.07 5.81 -9.41
N ARG A 297 -18.76 5.58 -10.55
CA ARG A 297 -18.93 6.60 -11.60
C ARG A 297 -19.76 7.78 -11.12
N TYR A 298 -20.90 7.51 -10.49
CA TYR A 298 -21.71 8.55 -9.87
C TYR A 298 -20.94 9.29 -8.78
N TRP A 299 -20.18 8.55 -7.97
CA TRP A 299 -19.35 9.11 -6.91
C TRP A 299 -18.28 10.09 -7.40
N ILE A 300 -17.56 9.76 -8.48
CA ILE A 300 -16.55 10.68 -9.06
C ILE A 300 -17.19 11.97 -9.57
N ARG A 301 -18.41 11.88 -10.10
CA ARG A 301 -19.18 13.01 -10.63
C ARG A 301 -19.78 13.89 -9.53
N ASP A 302 -19.93 13.38 -8.31
CA ASP A 302 -20.35 14.15 -7.14
C ASP A 302 -19.18 15.02 -6.63
N LYS A 303 -19.15 16.30 -6.99
CA LYS A 303 -18.06 17.23 -6.64
C LYS A 303 -18.40 18.04 -5.39
N GLY A 304 -17.47 18.11 -4.45
CA GLY A 304 -17.58 18.88 -3.21
C GLY A 304 -18.78 18.55 -2.31
N PRO A 305 -19.15 17.27 -2.07
CA PRO A 305 -20.26 16.95 -1.18
C PRO A 305 -19.95 17.30 0.28
N MET A 306 -20.96 17.73 1.05
CA MET A 306 -20.82 17.98 2.50
C MET A 306 -20.51 16.72 3.30
N VAL A 307 -21.03 15.59 2.85
CA VAL A 307 -20.77 14.24 3.37
C VAL A 307 -20.19 13.43 2.23
N GLU A 308 -18.91 13.10 2.34
CA GLU A 308 -18.19 12.25 1.40
C GLU A 308 -18.17 10.82 1.92
N SER A 309 -18.24 9.84 1.01
CA SER A 309 -18.29 8.43 1.38
C SER A 309 -17.84 7.49 0.29
N ASN A 310 -17.21 6.38 0.67
CA ASN A 310 -16.99 5.22 -0.18
C ASN A 310 -17.07 3.95 0.67
N ILE A 311 -17.57 2.84 0.12
CA ILE A 311 -17.90 1.63 0.88
C ILE A 311 -18.02 0.43 -0.04
N GLY A 312 -17.41 -0.69 0.33
CA GLY A 312 -17.48 -1.96 -0.39
C GLY A 312 -16.28 -2.86 -0.17
N PHE A 313 -16.03 -3.75 -1.13
CA PHE A 313 -14.81 -4.55 -1.21
C PHE A 313 -13.77 -3.79 -2.05
N VAL A 314 -12.92 -2.99 -1.41
CA VAL A 314 -12.16 -1.94 -2.10
C VAL A 314 -10.69 -2.31 -2.25
N GLU A 315 -10.00 -2.53 -1.14
CA GLU A 315 -8.54 -2.67 -1.12
C GLU A 315 -8.14 -4.15 -1.07
N THR A 316 -7.18 -4.56 -1.91
CA THR A 316 -6.80 -5.98 -2.07
C THR A 316 -5.54 -6.37 -1.29
N TYR A 317 -5.08 -5.54 -0.35
CA TYR A 317 -3.79 -5.70 0.34
C TYR A 317 -3.66 -7.01 1.11
N ARG A 318 -4.75 -7.53 1.68
CA ARG A 318 -4.73 -8.64 2.65
C ARG A 318 -5.08 -10.01 2.07
N ASP A 319 -5.60 -10.06 0.84
CA ASP A 319 -5.62 -11.32 0.09
C ASP A 319 -4.17 -11.67 -0.27
N PRO A 320 -3.65 -12.84 0.13
CA PRO A 320 -2.28 -13.23 -0.27
C PRO A 320 -2.09 -13.34 -1.79
N HIS A 321 -3.18 -13.45 -2.57
CA HIS A 321 -3.14 -13.37 -4.02
C HIS A 321 -3.30 -11.95 -4.58
N GLY A 322 -3.73 -11.00 -3.76
CA GLY A 322 -3.79 -9.57 -4.10
C GLY A 322 -4.93 -9.15 -5.02
N VAL A 323 -5.98 -9.98 -5.16
CA VAL A 323 -7.09 -9.71 -6.10
C VAL A 323 -8.45 -9.60 -5.41
N ARG A 324 -8.64 -10.15 -4.21
CA ARG A 324 -9.89 -10.05 -3.45
C ARG A 324 -9.84 -8.85 -2.51
N GLY A 325 -10.92 -8.07 -2.48
CA GLY A 325 -11.03 -6.87 -1.66
C GLY A 325 -11.37 -7.20 -0.22
N GLU A 326 -10.76 -6.50 0.73
CA GLU A 326 -11.26 -6.41 2.10
C GLU A 326 -12.50 -5.50 2.12
N TRP A 327 -13.48 -5.83 2.96
CA TRP A 327 -14.58 -4.92 3.24
C TRP A 327 -14.06 -3.69 4.00
N GLU A 328 -14.32 -2.51 3.46
CA GLU A 328 -14.14 -1.24 4.13
C GLU A 328 -15.27 -0.26 3.80
N GLY A 329 -15.43 0.76 4.62
CA GLY A 329 -16.34 1.85 4.29
C GLY A 329 -16.19 3.04 5.21
N PHE A 330 -16.33 4.24 4.65
CA PHE A 330 -16.24 5.46 5.40
C PHE A 330 -17.35 6.47 5.07
N ALA A 331 -17.66 7.28 6.08
CA ALA A 331 -18.38 8.54 5.95
C ALA A 331 -17.51 9.63 6.56
N ALA A 332 -17.33 10.73 5.85
CA ALA A 332 -16.53 11.86 6.29
C ALA A 332 -17.23 13.17 5.96
N THR A 333 -17.03 14.17 6.80
CA THR A 333 -17.62 15.50 6.64
C THR A 333 -16.57 16.49 6.15
N VAL A 334 -16.95 17.45 5.31
CA VAL A 334 -16.02 18.50 4.89
C VAL A 334 -15.66 19.40 6.07
N ASN A 335 -14.36 19.69 6.22
CA ASN A 335 -13.89 20.72 7.13
C ASN A 335 -14.10 22.11 6.51
N LEU A 336 -15.22 22.75 6.82
CA LEU A 336 -15.58 24.06 6.27
C LEU A 336 -14.56 25.17 6.57
N ASP A 337 -13.92 25.13 7.75
CA ASP A 337 -12.91 26.11 8.14
C ASP A 337 -11.66 25.96 7.28
N ARG A 338 -11.17 24.72 7.12
CA ARG A 338 -10.03 24.39 6.24
C ARG A 338 -10.31 24.70 4.79
N THR A 339 -11.48 24.29 4.29
CA THR A 339 -11.88 24.57 2.90
C THR A 339 -11.92 26.08 2.63
N ARG A 340 -12.32 26.90 3.61
CA ARG A 340 -12.26 28.37 3.50
C ARG A 340 -10.82 28.89 3.46
N ALA A 341 -9.94 28.37 4.33
CA ALA A 341 -8.52 28.75 4.33
C ALA A 341 -7.83 28.36 3.01
N PHE A 342 -8.09 27.16 2.49
CA PHE A 342 -7.58 26.73 1.19
C PHE A 342 -8.17 27.54 0.03
N GLY A 343 -9.46 27.90 0.09
CA GLY A 343 -10.06 28.82 -0.90
C GLY A 343 -9.33 30.16 -0.96
N LYS A 344 -9.03 30.77 0.19
CA LYS A 344 -8.20 31.99 0.25
C LYS A 344 -6.77 31.76 -0.24
N LEU A 345 -6.19 30.58 0.03
CA LEU A 345 -4.86 30.23 -0.46
C LEU A 345 -4.86 30.13 -2.00
N VAL A 346 -5.90 29.53 -2.60
CA VAL A 346 -6.14 29.49 -4.04
C VAL A 346 -6.23 30.91 -4.62
N ASP A 347 -7.01 31.79 -3.99
CA ASP A 347 -7.12 33.20 -4.41
C ASP A 347 -5.77 33.93 -4.37
N SER A 348 -4.90 33.56 -3.42
CA SER A 348 -3.56 34.13 -3.26
C SER A 348 -2.50 33.53 -4.19
N ALA A 349 -2.77 32.37 -4.82
CA ALA A 349 -1.78 31.57 -5.53
C ALA A 349 -1.00 32.36 -6.60
N ALA A 350 -1.69 33.22 -7.35
CA ALA A 350 -1.09 34.06 -8.40
C ALA A 350 0.01 35.00 -7.86
N SER A 351 -0.07 35.40 -6.59
CA SER A 351 0.93 36.24 -5.92
C SER A 351 2.03 35.44 -5.20
N MET A 352 1.78 34.16 -4.91
CA MET A 352 2.72 33.29 -4.20
C MET A 352 3.62 32.51 -5.16
N ILE A 353 3.11 32.05 -6.29
CA ILE A 353 3.88 31.31 -7.30
C ILE A 353 5.15 32.06 -7.76
N PRO A 354 5.13 33.38 -8.02
CA PRO A 354 6.33 34.11 -8.40
C PRO A 354 7.42 34.19 -7.31
N LYS A 355 7.11 33.83 -6.06
CA LYS A 355 8.07 33.79 -4.95
C LYS A 355 8.86 32.48 -4.89
N LEU A 356 8.48 31.47 -5.68
CA LEU A 356 9.20 30.20 -5.77
C LEU A 356 10.55 30.40 -6.48
N PRO A 357 11.58 29.58 -6.19
CA PRO A 357 12.95 29.86 -6.61
C PRO A 357 13.23 29.45 -8.07
N TRP A 358 12.29 29.66 -8.99
CA TRP A 358 12.46 29.43 -10.43
C TRP A 358 11.77 30.52 -11.25
N SER A 359 12.26 30.75 -12.48
CA SER A 359 11.68 31.75 -13.38
C SER A 359 10.35 31.27 -13.98
N LYS A 360 9.59 32.21 -14.54
CA LYS A 360 8.33 31.94 -15.25
C LYS A 360 8.47 30.91 -16.39
N GLU A 361 9.65 30.78 -16.97
CA GLU A 361 9.93 29.82 -18.05
C GLU A 361 9.83 28.35 -17.58
N PHE A 362 10.00 28.11 -16.28
CA PHE A 362 9.87 26.80 -15.64
C PHE A 362 8.55 26.64 -14.88
N GLU A 363 7.59 27.53 -15.10
CA GLU A 363 6.25 27.51 -14.50
C GLU A 363 5.16 27.36 -15.57
N LYS A 364 4.00 26.82 -15.18
CA LYS A 364 2.86 26.63 -16.09
C LYS A 364 2.36 27.99 -16.57
N ASP A 365 1.94 28.06 -17.84
CA ASP A 365 1.43 29.29 -18.44
C ASP A 365 0.11 29.75 -17.80
N LYS A 366 -0.68 28.80 -17.28
CA LYS A 366 -1.89 29.02 -16.49
C LYS A 366 -1.87 28.11 -15.27
N PHE A 367 -2.08 28.68 -14.10
CA PHE A 367 -2.36 27.91 -12.90
C PHE A 367 -3.79 27.36 -12.97
N LEU A 368 -3.94 26.05 -12.80
CA LEU A 368 -5.22 25.39 -12.68
C LEU A 368 -5.37 24.97 -11.22
N SER A 369 -6.32 25.58 -10.52
CA SER A 369 -6.57 25.22 -9.13
C SER A 369 -7.12 23.79 -9.07
N PRO A 370 -6.52 22.88 -8.30
CA PRO A 370 -7.18 21.64 -7.91
C PRO A 370 -8.42 21.96 -7.07
N ASP A 371 -9.44 21.11 -7.17
CA ASP A 371 -10.53 21.05 -6.21
C ASP A 371 -9.98 20.39 -4.95
N PHE A 372 -9.92 21.13 -3.83
CA PHE A 372 -9.24 20.69 -2.61
C PHE A 372 -10.21 20.69 -1.43
N THR A 373 -10.63 19.50 -1.02
CA THR A 373 -11.54 19.29 0.11
C THR A 373 -10.82 18.52 1.21
N SER A 374 -10.71 19.13 2.40
CA SER A 374 -10.24 18.42 3.59
C SER A 374 -11.42 17.76 4.29
N LEU A 375 -11.27 16.48 4.62
CA LEU A 375 -12.32 15.69 5.23
C LEU A 375 -11.97 15.32 6.66
N GLU A 376 -13.01 15.27 7.49
CA GLU A 376 -12.96 14.78 8.87
C GLU A 376 -13.79 13.50 8.93
N VAL A 377 -13.14 12.38 9.27
CA VAL A 377 -13.78 11.06 9.33
C VAL A 377 -14.81 11.03 10.45
N LEU A 378 -16.06 10.69 10.11
CA LEU A 378 -17.10 10.35 11.09
C LEU A 378 -17.02 8.88 11.48
N SER A 379 -16.95 8.02 10.47
CA SER A 379 -16.84 6.58 10.64
C SER A 379 -15.95 6.01 9.55
N PHE A 380 -15.08 5.07 9.91
CA PHE A 380 -14.30 4.25 9.01
C PHE A 380 -14.29 2.81 9.55
N ALA A 381 -14.98 1.90 8.86
CA ALA A 381 -14.97 0.48 9.17
C ALA A 381 -13.93 -0.22 8.28
N GLY A 382 -13.09 -1.07 8.88
CA GLY A 382 -12.01 -1.79 8.19
C GLY A 382 -10.95 -2.27 9.17
N SER A 383 -9.84 -2.80 8.65
CA SER A 383 -8.71 -3.28 9.46
C SER A 383 -7.74 -2.19 9.92
N GLY A 384 -7.91 -0.96 9.41
CA GLY A 384 -7.16 0.23 9.79
C GLY A 384 -7.74 1.48 9.15
N ILE A 385 -7.32 2.65 9.63
CA ILE A 385 -7.74 3.94 9.06
C ILE A 385 -6.53 4.59 8.38
N PRO A 386 -6.58 4.81 7.06
CA PRO A 386 -5.47 5.44 6.33
C PRO A 386 -5.41 6.95 6.64
N ALA A 387 -4.27 7.57 6.36
CA ALA A 387 -4.15 9.03 6.43
C ALA A 387 -4.76 9.75 5.22
N GLY A 388 -4.87 9.04 4.09
CA GLY A 388 -5.46 9.53 2.85
C GLY A 388 -5.70 8.37 1.89
N ILE A 389 -6.54 8.61 0.88
CA ILE A 389 -7.04 7.58 -0.03
C ILE A 389 -7.06 8.13 -1.47
N ASN A 390 -6.75 7.28 -2.44
CA ASN A 390 -6.92 7.54 -3.86
C ASN A 390 -7.82 6.45 -4.46
N ILE A 391 -9.04 6.80 -4.85
CA ILE A 391 -10.06 5.84 -5.30
C ILE A 391 -10.89 6.43 -6.46
N PRO A 392 -11.59 5.59 -7.25
CA PRO A 392 -11.69 4.13 -7.13
C PRO A 392 -10.46 3.40 -7.67
N ASN A 393 -10.33 2.12 -7.33
CA ASN A 393 -9.24 1.23 -7.77
C ASN A 393 -9.40 0.70 -9.21
N TYR A 394 -10.47 1.10 -9.92
CA TYR A 394 -10.77 0.64 -11.27
C TYR A 394 -10.12 1.50 -12.35
N ASP A 395 -9.07 0.99 -12.97
CA ASP A 395 -8.29 1.73 -13.99
C ASP A 395 -9.13 2.19 -15.19
N ASP A 396 -10.13 1.42 -15.62
CA ASP A 396 -11.05 1.83 -16.70
C ASP A 396 -11.80 3.11 -16.33
N ILE A 397 -12.27 3.22 -15.08
CA ILE A 397 -12.92 4.42 -14.54
C ILE A 397 -11.91 5.56 -14.38
N ARG A 398 -10.73 5.28 -13.80
CA ARG A 398 -9.69 6.30 -13.58
C ARG A 398 -9.25 6.97 -14.87
N GLN A 399 -9.16 6.20 -15.95
CA GLN A 399 -8.73 6.69 -17.26
C GLN A 399 -9.84 7.41 -18.02
N SER A 400 -11.09 6.96 -17.90
CA SER A 400 -12.22 7.50 -18.68
C SER A 400 -12.99 8.61 -17.98
N GLU A 401 -13.08 8.59 -16.65
CA GLU A 401 -13.92 9.48 -15.86
C GLU A 401 -13.14 10.24 -14.76
N GLY A 402 -12.07 9.65 -14.23
CA GLY A 402 -11.20 10.26 -13.23
C GLY A 402 -11.22 9.54 -11.89
N PHE A 403 -10.72 10.22 -10.85
CA PHE A 403 -10.59 9.68 -9.50
C PHE A 403 -10.69 10.83 -8.48
N LYS A 404 -10.80 10.50 -7.19
CA LYS A 404 -10.73 11.46 -6.09
C LYS A 404 -9.52 11.14 -5.19
N ASN A 405 -8.87 12.19 -4.71
CA ASN A 405 -7.90 12.13 -3.63
C ASN A 405 -8.56 12.67 -2.37
N VAL A 406 -8.38 11.97 -1.27
CA VAL A 406 -8.97 12.33 0.01
C VAL A 406 -7.85 12.38 1.05
N SER A 407 -7.77 13.49 1.78
CA SER A 407 -6.92 13.63 2.98
C SER A 407 -7.81 13.61 4.22
N LEU A 408 -7.47 12.76 5.18
CA LEU A 408 -8.27 12.53 6.39
C LEU A 408 -7.66 13.30 7.56
N GLY A 409 -8.17 14.53 7.74
CA GLY A 409 -7.62 15.55 8.62
C GLY A 409 -7.53 15.13 10.09
N ASN A 410 -8.62 14.64 10.66
CA ASN A 410 -8.68 14.18 12.05
C ASN A 410 -7.93 12.88 12.29
N VAL A 411 -7.68 12.06 11.27
CA VAL A 411 -6.80 10.89 11.38
C VAL A 411 -5.35 11.35 11.55
N LEU A 412 -4.94 12.34 10.74
CA LEU A 412 -3.61 12.92 10.79
C LEU A 412 -3.33 13.68 12.09
N SER A 413 -4.32 14.40 12.63
CA SER A 413 -4.18 15.16 13.88
C SER A 413 -4.47 14.35 15.16
N ALA A 414 -5.02 13.13 15.04
CA ALA A 414 -5.33 12.30 16.19
C ALA A 414 -4.08 11.99 17.01
N LYS A 415 -4.16 12.22 18.32
CA LYS A 415 -3.05 12.08 19.26
C LYS A 415 -3.50 11.42 20.54
N ALA A 416 -2.63 10.60 21.11
CA ALA A 416 -2.86 10.09 22.46
C ALA A 416 -2.56 11.22 23.46
N PRO A 417 -3.31 11.34 24.57
CA PRO A 417 -3.09 12.40 25.56
C PRO A 417 -1.64 12.50 26.04
N ASP A 418 -0.98 11.37 26.26
CA ASP A 418 0.41 11.26 26.73
C ASP A 418 1.36 10.75 25.64
N GLU A 419 1.07 11.03 24.36
CA GLU A 419 1.91 10.61 23.23
C GLU A 419 3.35 11.09 23.43
N LYS A 420 4.29 10.15 23.63
CA LYS A 420 5.72 10.49 23.65
C LYS A 420 6.08 11.04 22.27
N ILE A 421 6.83 12.15 22.27
CA ILE A 421 7.32 12.77 21.04
C ILE A 421 8.86 12.66 21.02
N PRO A 422 9.41 11.51 20.60
CA PRO A 422 10.85 11.33 20.50
C PRO A 422 11.53 12.41 19.65
N PHE A 423 12.79 12.66 19.96
CA PHE A 423 13.72 13.56 19.25
C PHE A 423 13.42 15.06 19.37
N ILE A 424 12.43 15.45 20.19
CA ILE A 424 12.15 16.85 20.53
C ILE A 424 12.72 17.14 21.92
N SER A 425 13.42 18.26 22.08
CA SER A 425 13.98 18.67 23.36
C SER A 425 12.88 19.05 24.36
N GLU A 426 13.14 18.93 25.66
CA GLU A 426 12.19 19.36 26.70
C GLU A 426 11.82 20.85 26.58
N ALA A 427 12.75 21.68 26.10
CA ALA A 427 12.54 23.12 25.90
C ALA A 427 11.59 23.40 24.72
N ASP A 428 11.65 22.60 23.66
CA ASP A 428 10.83 22.77 22.46
C ASP A 428 9.47 22.07 22.56
N LEU A 429 9.34 21.08 23.43
CA LEU A 429 8.16 20.22 23.54
C LEU A 429 6.85 20.99 23.73
N PRO A 430 6.75 22.03 24.60
CA PRO A 430 5.49 22.78 24.78
C PRO A 430 5.03 23.50 23.50
N ILE A 431 5.96 24.13 22.77
CA ILE A 431 5.65 24.83 21.51
C ILE A 431 5.26 23.82 20.44
N TYR A 432 6.02 22.74 20.32
CA TYR A 432 5.76 21.66 19.36
C TYR A 432 4.38 21.04 19.58
N GLN A 433 4.04 20.66 20.82
CA GLN A 433 2.74 20.07 21.16
C GLN A 433 1.57 21.00 20.84
N LYS A 434 1.74 22.30 21.11
CA LYS A 434 0.70 23.31 20.89
C LYS A 434 0.44 23.57 19.41
N TYR A 435 1.50 23.64 18.59
CA TYR A 435 1.39 24.17 17.22
C TYR A 435 1.61 23.14 16.09
N ARG A 436 2.04 21.90 16.36
CA ARG A 436 2.30 20.90 15.30
C ARG A 436 1.09 20.63 14.38
N ASP A 437 -0.14 20.66 14.91
CA ASP A 437 -1.34 20.37 14.12
C ASP A 437 -1.64 21.53 13.15
N ALA A 438 -1.51 22.78 13.63
CA ALA A 438 -1.62 23.99 12.81
C ALA A 438 -0.50 24.07 11.76
N ALA A 439 0.73 23.77 12.17
CA ALA A 439 1.89 23.71 11.28
C ALA A 439 1.70 22.69 10.16
N PHE A 440 1.21 21.50 10.51
CA PHE A 440 0.91 20.44 9.54
C PHE A 440 -0.21 20.85 8.57
N GLU A 441 -1.23 21.59 9.04
CA GLU A 441 -2.29 22.11 8.18
C GLU A 441 -1.78 23.12 7.15
N VAL A 442 -0.96 24.09 7.58
CA VAL A 442 -0.29 25.03 6.68
C VAL A 442 0.57 24.27 5.67
N GLN A 443 1.35 23.29 6.15
CA GLN A 443 2.22 22.48 5.31
C GLN A 443 1.43 21.72 4.24
N VAL A 444 0.37 20.99 4.60
CA VAL A 444 -0.48 20.23 3.66
C VAL A 444 -1.14 21.17 2.64
N GLY A 445 -1.69 22.29 3.09
CA GLY A 445 -2.31 23.27 2.19
C GLY A 445 -1.36 23.76 1.11
N ILE A 446 -0.14 24.13 1.49
CA ILE A 446 0.89 24.57 0.54
C ILE A 446 1.40 23.40 -0.30
N HIS A 447 1.70 22.25 0.31
CA HIS A 447 2.24 21.05 -0.33
C HIS A 447 1.36 20.61 -1.51
N GLU A 448 0.06 20.50 -1.29
CA GLU A 448 -0.88 19.99 -2.28
C GLU A 448 -1.17 21.04 -3.36
N LEU A 449 -1.48 22.28 -2.95
CA LEU A 449 -1.90 23.33 -3.87
C LEU A 449 -0.72 23.94 -4.63
N LEU A 450 0.32 24.35 -3.92
CA LEU A 450 1.45 25.11 -4.45
C LEU A 450 2.70 24.24 -4.61
N GLY A 451 2.80 23.09 -3.96
CA GLY A 451 3.80 22.07 -4.25
C GLY A 451 3.45 21.37 -5.55
N HIS A 452 2.58 20.34 -5.51
CA HIS A 452 2.20 19.57 -6.70
C HIS A 452 1.53 20.39 -7.81
N GLY A 453 0.79 21.45 -7.46
CA GLY A 453 0.10 22.30 -8.43
C GLY A 453 1.02 23.19 -9.28
N THR A 454 2.28 23.40 -8.87
CA THR A 454 3.24 24.29 -9.57
C THR A 454 4.29 23.52 -10.37
N GLY A 455 4.90 24.23 -11.31
CA GLY A 455 6.01 23.74 -12.10
C GLY A 455 5.63 23.24 -13.48
N LYS A 456 6.41 23.62 -14.49
CA LYS A 456 6.28 23.18 -15.88
C LYS A 456 7.31 22.12 -16.21
N LEU A 457 6.88 21.05 -16.87
CA LEU A 457 7.78 20.16 -17.58
C LEU A 457 8.05 20.77 -18.96
N LEU A 458 9.32 20.94 -19.33
CA LEU A 458 9.71 21.34 -20.67
C LEU A 458 9.63 20.10 -21.56
N GLN A 459 8.80 20.15 -22.60
CA GLN A 459 8.47 18.97 -23.40
C GLN A 459 8.43 19.31 -24.88
N GLU A 460 8.93 18.36 -25.67
CA GLU A 460 8.56 18.19 -27.06
C GLU A 460 7.24 17.40 -27.07
N THR A 461 6.12 18.11 -27.22
CA THR A 461 4.77 17.56 -27.07
C THR A 461 4.38 16.64 -28.22
N SER A 462 4.90 16.92 -29.41
CA SER A 462 4.91 16.04 -30.58
C SER A 462 6.17 16.33 -31.39
N PRO A 463 6.58 15.46 -32.33
CA PRO A 463 7.83 15.65 -33.06
C PRO A 463 7.95 17.06 -33.67
N GLY A 464 8.94 17.83 -33.20
CA GLY A 464 9.19 19.21 -33.64
C GLY A 464 8.29 20.29 -33.02
N VAL A 465 7.36 19.94 -32.13
CA VAL A 465 6.47 20.89 -31.42
C VAL A 465 6.85 20.91 -29.94
N TYR A 466 7.13 22.09 -29.41
CA TYR A 466 7.64 22.28 -28.06
C TYR A 466 6.69 23.17 -27.27
N ASN A 467 6.54 22.91 -25.97
CA ASN A 467 5.79 23.78 -25.07
C ASN A 467 6.64 24.93 -24.50
N PHE A 468 7.83 25.14 -25.05
CA PHE A 468 8.78 26.21 -24.72
C PHE A 468 9.54 26.63 -25.99
N ASP A 469 10.27 27.75 -25.95
CA ASP A 469 11.09 28.18 -27.09
C ASP A 469 12.36 27.35 -27.19
N VAL A 470 12.37 26.36 -28.08
CA VAL A 470 13.55 25.51 -28.33
C VAL A 470 14.67 26.23 -29.10
N LYS A 471 14.37 27.33 -29.80
CA LYS A 471 15.38 28.11 -30.54
C LYS A 471 16.15 29.04 -29.61
N SER A 472 15.51 29.46 -28.52
CA SER A 472 16.13 30.20 -27.42
C SER A 472 15.75 29.54 -26.08
N PRO A 473 16.29 28.35 -25.76
CA PRO A 473 15.96 27.64 -24.54
C PRO A 473 16.27 28.49 -23.30
N PRO A 474 15.43 28.39 -22.24
CA PRO A 474 15.69 29.11 -21.00
C PRO A 474 17.06 28.75 -20.43
N ALA A 475 17.67 29.68 -19.69
CA ALA A 475 18.88 29.37 -18.94
C ALA A 475 18.52 28.66 -17.62
N SER A 476 19.22 27.57 -17.31
CA SER A 476 19.12 26.92 -16.00
C SER A 476 19.62 27.88 -14.92
N PRO A 477 18.83 28.20 -13.88
CA PRO A 477 19.30 29.00 -12.77
C PRO A 477 20.31 28.25 -11.87
N VAL A 478 20.46 26.92 -12.06
CA VAL A 478 21.42 26.09 -11.33
C VAL A 478 22.80 26.11 -11.97
N THR A 479 22.87 26.10 -13.31
CA THR A 479 24.13 26.00 -14.05
C THR A 479 24.50 27.24 -14.85
N ASN A 480 23.58 28.21 -14.98
CA ASN A 480 23.67 29.38 -15.86
C ASN A 480 23.90 29.04 -17.34
N LYS A 481 23.53 27.83 -17.76
CA LYS A 481 23.63 27.36 -19.16
C LYS A 481 22.24 27.16 -19.75
N SER A 482 22.08 27.37 -21.06
CA SER A 482 20.85 27.05 -21.77
C SER A 482 20.47 25.58 -21.60
N ILE A 483 19.18 25.31 -21.45
CA ILE A 483 18.66 23.94 -21.31
C ILE A 483 18.96 23.13 -22.58
N SER A 484 19.54 21.94 -22.39
CA SER A 484 19.87 20.99 -23.45
C SER A 484 19.05 19.70 -23.41
N THR A 485 18.23 19.50 -22.38
CA THR A 485 17.40 18.30 -22.18
C THR A 485 15.94 18.68 -21.93
N TRP A 486 15.02 17.81 -22.33
CA TRP A 486 13.58 17.97 -22.14
C TRP A 486 12.89 16.62 -22.36
N TYR A 487 11.63 16.51 -21.94
CA TYR A 487 10.83 15.30 -22.17
C TYR A 487 10.51 15.16 -23.66
N LYS A 488 10.79 13.98 -24.22
CA LYS A 488 10.44 13.60 -25.59
C LYS A 488 8.97 13.17 -25.70
N PRO A 489 8.39 13.12 -26.91
CA PRO A 489 7.02 12.68 -27.09
C PRO A 489 6.76 11.32 -26.42
N GLY A 490 5.74 11.25 -25.56
CA GLY A 490 5.36 10.04 -24.82
C GLY A 490 6.14 9.78 -23.52
N GLN A 491 7.18 10.56 -23.22
CA GLN A 491 7.85 10.51 -21.92
C GLN A 491 7.06 11.28 -20.87
N THR A 492 7.00 10.71 -19.66
CA THR A 492 6.42 11.31 -18.46
C THR A 492 7.50 11.49 -17.39
N TRP A 493 7.21 12.29 -16.36
CA TRP A 493 8.04 12.39 -15.15
C TRP A 493 8.45 11.00 -14.62
N GLY A 494 7.47 10.14 -14.37
CA GLY A 494 7.69 8.78 -13.86
C GLY A 494 8.46 7.88 -14.81
N SER A 495 8.27 7.99 -16.14
CA SER A 495 9.02 7.15 -17.08
C SER A 495 10.49 7.53 -17.18
N VAL A 496 10.83 8.80 -16.94
CA VAL A 496 12.22 9.30 -17.03
C VAL A 496 12.97 9.08 -15.72
N PHE A 497 12.35 9.40 -14.58
CA PHE A 497 13.01 9.32 -13.26
C PHE A 497 12.84 7.96 -12.57
N GLY A 498 12.02 7.06 -13.13
CA GLY A 498 11.89 5.68 -12.67
C GLY A 498 11.47 5.57 -11.21
N SER A 499 12.18 4.74 -10.43
CA SER A 499 11.83 4.38 -9.06
C SER A 499 11.93 5.52 -8.05
N ILE A 500 12.69 6.59 -8.34
CA ILE A 500 12.80 7.73 -7.42
C ILE A 500 11.72 8.79 -7.66
N ALA A 501 10.98 8.71 -8.78
CA ALA A 501 10.07 9.77 -9.24
C ALA A 501 9.03 10.17 -8.19
N SER A 502 8.41 9.21 -7.50
CA SER A 502 7.41 9.50 -6.46
C SER A 502 8.03 10.25 -5.29
N SER A 503 9.04 9.64 -4.65
CA SER A 503 9.74 10.21 -3.48
C SER A 503 10.34 11.59 -3.77
N TYR A 504 10.96 11.75 -4.95
CA TYR A 504 11.53 13.03 -5.38
C TYR A 504 10.45 14.11 -5.50
N GLU A 505 9.28 13.76 -6.05
CA GLU A 505 8.17 14.72 -6.17
C GLU A 505 7.60 15.12 -4.80
N GLU A 506 7.47 14.17 -3.86
CA GLU A 506 7.11 14.47 -2.48
C GLU A 506 8.13 15.42 -1.85
N CYS A 507 9.44 15.17 -2.06
CA CYS A 507 10.49 16.03 -1.55
C CYS A 507 10.40 17.45 -2.11
N ARG A 508 10.08 17.59 -3.40
CA ARG A 508 9.87 18.91 -4.03
C ARG A 508 8.65 19.62 -3.43
N ALA A 509 7.52 18.94 -3.30
CA ALA A 509 6.29 19.52 -2.74
C ALA A 509 6.44 19.92 -1.27
N GLU A 510 7.06 19.07 -0.44
CA GLU A 510 7.41 19.38 0.95
C GLU A 510 8.38 20.58 1.02
N CYS A 511 9.37 20.67 0.14
CA CYS A 511 10.26 21.85 0.08
C CYS A 511 9.53 23.14 -0.30
N VAL A 512 8.53 23.09 -1.18
CA VAL A 512 7.68 24.25 -1.48
C VAL A 512 6.92 24.69 -0.22
N ALA A 513 6.36 23.74 0.54
CA ALA A 513 5.70 24.01 1.81
C ALA A 513 6.65 24.68 2.82
N MET A 514 7.87 24.16 2.95
CA MET A 514 8.89 24.75 3.85
C MET A 514 9.34 26.14 3.40
N ALA A 515 9.48 26.39 2.10
CA ALA A 515 9.89 27.69 1.57
C ALA A 515 8.80 28.76 1.73
N LEU A 516 7.57 28.44 1.34
CA LEU A 516 6.45 29.38 1.36
C LEU A 516 5.85 29.59 2.75
N SER A 517 5.96 28.63 3.68
CA SER A 517 5.53 28.83 5.08
C SER A 517 6.32 29.96 5.78
N CYS A 518 7.50 30.31 5.29
CA CYS A 518 8.25 31.50 5.74
C CYS A 518 7.64 32.83 5.28
N ASP A 519 6.57 32.82 4.47
CA ASP A 519 5.81 33.99 4.08
C ASP A 519 4.63 34.19 5.05
N PHE A 520 4.73 35.20 5.90
CA PHE A 520 3.77 35.42 6.98
C PHE A 520 2.38 35.80 6.48
N GLU A 521 2.22 36.29 5.24
CA GLU A 521 0.89 36.48 4.65
C GLU A 521 0.18 35.13 4.41
N ILE A 522 0.92 34.04 4.15
CA ILE A 522 0.33 32.70 4.11
C ILE A 522 -0.13 32.28 5.51
N LEU A 523 0.69 32.48 6.54
CA LEU A 523 0.30 32.14 7.92
C LEU A 523 -0.97 32.89 8.36
N LYS A 524 -1.12 34.15 7.95
CA LYS A 524 -2.33 34.95 8.15
C LYS A 524 -3.55 34.41 7.40
N ILE A 525 -3.39 33.85 6.20
CA ILE A 525 -4.49 33.17 5.47
C ILE A 525 -5.06 32.03 6.32
N PHE A 526 -4.18 31.29 7.01
CA PHE A 526 -4.52 30.22 7.95
C PHE A 526 -4.91 30.74 9.36
N GLY A 527 -4.97 32.05 9.56
CA GLY A 527 -5.46 32.68 10.79
C GLY A 527 -4.40 32.99 11.84
N PHE A 528 -3.11 32.91 11.51
CA PHE A 528 -2.01 33.14 12.45
C PHE A 528 -1.31 34.48 12.18
N GLY A 529 -1.27 35.35 13.18
CA GLY A 529 -0.63 36.67 13.08
C GLY A 529 -1.31 37.66 12.13
N ASP A 530 -0.66 38.79 11.84
CA ASP A 530 -1.20 39.87 11.01
C ASP A 530 -0.61 39.93 9.58
N GLY A 531 0.31 39.00 9.28
CA GLY A 531 1.05 38.93 8.01
C GLY A 531 2.45 39.54 8.06
N LYS A 532 2.80 40.28 9.12
CA LYS A 532 4.15 40.82 9.28
C LYS A 532 5.11 39.75 9.82
N PRO A 533 6.38 39.73 9.36
CA PRO A 533 7.39 38.83 9.91
C PRO A 533 7.62 39.08 11.40
N ASP A 534 7.26 38.10 12.23
CA ASP A 534 7.52 38.07 13.66
C ASP A 534 7.77 36.62 14.10
N MET A 535 9.05 36.27 14.22
CA MET A 535 9.45 34.92 14.64
C MET A 535 9.16 34.65 16.11
N ASP A 536 8.88 35.65 16.94
CA ASP A 536 8.63 35.48 18.38
C ASP A 536 7.12 35.48 18.71
N GLY A 537 6.28 35.85 17.74
CA GLY A 537 4.82 35.77 17.82
C GLY A 537 4.24 34.41 17.43
N GLU A 538 2.90 34.31 17.46
CA GLU A 538 2.15 33.07 17.19
C GLU A 538 2.44 32.48 15.79
N ALA A 539 2.51 33.33 14.76
CA ALA A 539 2.87 32.87 13.42
C ALA A 539 4.30 32.29 13.39
N GLY A 540 5.23 32.90 14.13
CA GLY A 540 6.58 32.38 14.33
C GLY A 540 6.62 31.04 15.05
N ASP A 541 5.75 30.82 16.04
CA ASP A 541 5.61 29.53 16.74
C ASP A 541 5.12 28.43 15.79
N VAL A 542 4.12 28.71 14.95
CA VAL A 542 3.61 27.79 13.93
C VAL A 542 4.71 27.44 12.93
N LEU A 543 5.47 28.44 12.47
CA LEU A 543 6.57 28.23 11.54
C LEU A 543 7.71 27.41 12.17
N TYR A 544 8.05 27.69 13.43
CA TYR A 544 9.04 26.91 14.17
C TYR A 544 8.60 25.45 14.31
N ALA A 545 7.35 25.21 14.69
CA ALA A 545 6.79 23.87 14.79
C ALA A 545 6.77 23.14 13.43
N ALA A 546 6.58 23.84 12.31
CA ALA A 546 6.65 23.26 10.97
C ALA A 546 8.06 22.75 10.64
N TYR A 547 9.08 23.59 10.81
CA TYR A 547 10.47 23.20 10.55
C TYR A 547 10.94 22.09 11.50
N LEU A 548 10.57 22.17 12.79
CA LEU A 548 10.89 21.14 13.76
C LEU A 548 10.17 19.81 13.43
N SER A 549 8.94 19.87 12.94
CA SER A 549 8.19 18.68 12.48
C SER A 549 8.87 18.02 11.29
N MET A 550 9.33 18.79 10.30
CA MET A 550 10.06 18.27 9.15
C MET A 550 11.35 17.57 9.59
N ALA A 551 12.14 18.19 10.47
CA ALA A 551 13.37 17.61 10.99
C ALA A 551 13.10 16.31 11.78
N ARG A 552 12.11 16.32 12.68
CA ARG A 552 11.68 15.15 13.45
C ARG A 552 11.20 14.02 12.54
N ALA A 553 10.39 14.33 11.53
CA ALA A 553 9.90 13.34 10.59
C ALA A 553 11.06 12.74 9.77
N GLY A 554 12.07 13.55 9.42
CA GLY A 554 13.27 13.07 8.74
C GLY A 554 14.06 12.04 9.54
N ILE A 555 14.35 12.28 10.82
CA ILE A 555 15.03 11.27 11.65
C ILE A 555 14.15 10.03 11.89
N ALA A 556 12.86 10.22 12.20
CA ALA A 556 11.94 9.12 12.47
C ALA A 556 11.72 8.21 11.24
N SER A 557 11.92 8.75 10.03
CA SER A 557 11.78 8.00 8.78
C SER A 557 12.73 6.81 8.66
N LEU A 558 13.84 6.77 9.41
CA LEU A 558 14.76 5.63 9.44
C LEU A 558 14.09 4.33 9.90
N GLU A 559 12.95 4.39 10.61
CA GLU A 559 12.11 3.22 10.89
C GLU A 559 11.74 2.48 9.58
N LEU A 560 11.48 3.24 8.51
CA LEU A 560 10.99 2.79 7.22
C LEU A 560 12.12 2.54 6.20
N TRP A 561 13.39 2.64 6.62
CA TRP A 561 14.52 2.21 5.80
C TRP A 561 14.96 0.79 6.17
N ASP A 562 15.16 -0.06 5.15
CA ASP A 562 15.61 -1.44 5.35
C ASP A 562 17.13 -1.56 5.19
N PRO A 563 17.87 -1.92 6.26
CA PRO A 563 19.33 -2.03 6.22
C PRO A 563 19.84 -3.14 5.28
N LYS A 564 19.03 -4.18 5.05
CA LYS A 564 19.46 -5.32 4.23
C LYS A 564 19.43 -4.99 2.74
N SER A 565 18.31 -4.47 2.26
CA SER A 565 18.15 -4.08 0.86
C SER A 565 18.66 -2.68 0.55
N ARG A 566 18.95 -1.87 1.58
CA ARG A 566 19.31 -0.44 1.49
C ARG A 566 18.25 0.38 0.74
N LYS A 567 16.97 0.00 0.90
CA LYS A 567 15.84 0.65 0.26
C LYS A 567 14.94 1.33 1.28
N TRP A 568 14.39 2.45 0.86
CA TRP A 568 13.31 3.14 1.56
C TRP A 568 11.98 2.43 1.28
N GLY A 569 11.20 2.18 2.33
CA GLY A 569 9.90 1.52 2.26
C GLY A 569 8.72 2.48 2.03
N GLN A 570 8.93 3.80 2.10
CA GLN A 570 7.87 4.81 1.92
C GLN A 570 8.44 6.12 1.34
N ALA A 571 7.76 6.67 0.33
CA ALA A 571 8.25 7.80 -0.48
C ALA A 571 8.38 9.12 0.30
N HIS A 572 7.37 9.52 1.08
CA HIS A 572 7.43 10.73 1.89
C HIS A 572 8.51 10.66 2.99
N SER A 573 8.80 9.46 3.49
CA SER A 573 9.76 9.23 4.56
C SER A 573 11.18 9.41 4.04
N GLN A 574 11.43 8.87 2.84
CA GLN A 574 12.66 9.16 2.10
C GLN A 574 12.79 10.66 1.79
N ALA A 575 11.71 11.31 1.33
CA ALA A 575 11.69 12.75 1.07
C ALA A 575 12.00 13.59 2.33
N ARG A 576 11.37 13.29 3.46
CA ARG A 576 11.58 13.99 4.73
C ARG A 576 12.99 13.77 5.27
N PHE A 577 13.55 12.57 5.11
CA PHE A 577 14.96 12.33 5.41
C PHE A 577 15.88 13.19 4.52
N SER A 578 15.56 13.30 3.22
CA SER A 578 16.28 14.16 2.27
C SER A 578 16.29 15.63 2.69
N ILE A 579 15.13 16.15 3.13
CA ILE A 579 14.99 17.54 3.60
C ILE A 579 15.71 17.73 4.94
N PHE A 580 15.68 16.72 5.82
CA PHE A 580 16.43 16.75 7.06
C PHE A 580 17.96 16.78 6.81
N GLN A 581 18.48 16.03 5.83
CA GLN A 581 19.88 16.17 5.40
C GLN A 581 20.15 17.60 4.90
N CYS A 582 19.24 18.20 4.12
CA CYS A 582 19.35 19.60 3.70
C CYS A 582 19.44 20.57 4.90
N PHE A 583 18.68 20.33 5.97
CA PHE A 583 18.76 21.15 7.19
C PHE A 583 20.11 20.99 7.90
N LEU A 584 20.63 19.76 8.00
CA LEU A 584 21.93 19.48 8.62
C LEU A 584 23.09 20.10 7.81
N GLU A 585 22.98 20.09 6.48
CA GLU A 585 23.98 20.66 5.57
C GLU A 585 23.91 22.18 5.42
N ALA A 586 22.84 22.83 5.89
CA ALA A 586 22.64 24.27 5.75
C ALA A 586 23.74 25.13 6.43
N GLY A 587 24.47 24.53 7.38
CA GLY A 587 25.55 25.18 8.11
C GLY A 587 25.06 26.21 9.14
N ASP A 588 25.98 27.05 9.62
CA ASP A 588 25.71 28.16 10.55
C ASP A 588 24.91 27.74 11.80
N ASP A 589 25.16 26.54 12.34
CA ASP A 589 24.45 25.97 13.51
C ASP A 589 22.91 26.04 13.38
N PHE A 590 22.38 25.90 12.16
CA PHE A 590 20.93 25.95 11.90
C PHE A 590 20.20 24.72 12.45
N CYS A 591 20.69 23.52 12.13
CA CYS A 591 20.11 22.26 12.58
C CYS A 591 21.22 21.26 12.89
N LYS A 592 21.11 20.53 14.01
CA LYS A 592 22.00 19.41 14.34
C LYS A 592 21.33 18.37 15.23
N LEU A 593 21.91 17.19 15.26
CA LEU A 593 21.63 16.20 16.30
C LEU A 593 22.35 16.61 17.58
N ASP A 594 21.64 16.59 18.71
CA ASP A 594 22.15 16.93 20.04
C ASP A 594 21.97 15.73 20.97
N TYR A 595 23.07 15.22 21.49
CA TYR A 595 23.14 14.07 22.40
C TYR A 595 24.46 14.11 23.17
N LYS A 596 24.45 13.63 24.41
CA LYS A 596 25.63 13.54 25.28
C LYS A 596 25.98 12.10 25.60
N ASN A 597 24.99 11.20 25.59
CA ASN A 597 25.20 9.80 25.92
C ASN A 597 25.70 9.02 24.70
N ASP A 598 26.66 8.10 24.92
CA ASP A 598 27.22 7.27 23.86
C ASP A 598 26.19 6.34 23.21
N ASP A 599 25.17 5.93 24.00
CA ASP A 599 24.08 5.06 23.59
C ASP A 599 22.89 5.82 22.95
N LEU A 600 23.02 7.14 22.77
CA LEU A 600 22.04 8.03 22.16
C LEU A 600 20.69 8.10 22.87
N SER A 601 20.60 7.69 24.14
CA SER A 601 19.31 7.69 24.85
C SER A 601 18.71 9.10 25.05
N ASP A 602 19.54 10.14 24.93
CA ASP A 602 19.17 11.55 25.06
C ASP A 602 19.12 12.28 23.71
N LEU A 603 19.07 11.55 22.60
CA LEU A 603 19.08 12.10 21.25
C LEU A 603 17.88 13.03 21.00
N THR A 604 18.19 14.29 20.67
CA THR A 604 17.22 15.31 20.26
C THR A 604 17.71 16.06 19.02
N ILE A 605 16.79 16.80 18.39
CA ILE A 605 17.11 17.73 17.31
C ILE A 605 17.22 19.13 17.91
N LYS A 606 18.34 19.79 17.64
CA LYS A 606 18.52 21.20 17.95
C LYS A 606 18.31 22.02 16.67
N LEU A 607 17.25 22.82 16.64
CA LEU A 607 16.88 23.70 15.53
C LEU A 607 16.96 25.17 15.98
N ASN A 608 17.66 26.01 15.23
CA ASN A 608 17.81 27.42 15.57
C ASN A 608 16.68 28.27 14.98
N ARG A 609 15.72 28.65 15.84
CA ARG A 609 14.52 29.42 15.50
C ARG A 609 14.82 30.71 14.70
N SER A 610 15.79 31.52 15.14
CA SER A 610 16.08 32.82 14.50
C SER A 610 16.70 32.70 13.11
N LYS A 611 17.16 31.50 12.74
CA LYS A 611 17.80 31.22 11.46
C LYS A 611 16.85 30.58 10.43
N ILE A 612 15.59 30.32 10.78
CA ILE A 612 14.61 29.70 9.87
C ILE A 612 14.38 30.58 8.63
N THR A 613 14.05 31.86 8.80
CA THR A 613 13.72 32.75 7.67
C THR A 613 14.93 33.22 6.87
N THR A 614 16.15 32.92 7.35
CA THR A 614 17.41 33.35 6.74
C THR A 614 18.21 32.17 6.20
N VAL A 615 18.83 31.37 7.06
CA VAL A 615 19.67 30.22 6.68
C VAL A 615 18.81 29.06 6.20
N GLY A 616 17.80 28.67 6.98
CA GLY A 616 16.92 27.53 6.70
C GLY A 616 16.17 27.69 5.38
N ARG A 617 15.46 28.81 5.22
CA ARG A 617 14.72 29.14 4.00
C ARG A 617 15.62 29.15 2.78
N LYS A 618 16.80 29.77 2.87
CA LYS A 618 17.76 29.82 1.76
C LYS A 618 18.25 28.43 1.36
N ALA A 619 18.57 27.56 2.34
CA ALA A 619 18.99 26.19 2.06
C ALA A 619 17.88 25.39 1.37
N VAL A 620 16.63 25.50 1.87
CA VAL A 620 15.45 24.88 1.26
C VAL A 620 15.21 25.39 -0.15
N GLU A 621 15.24 26.71 -0.39
CA GLU A 621 15.01 27.30 -1.71
C GLU A 621 16.09 26.88 -2.72
N GLN A 622 17.35 26.80 -2.30
CA GLN A 622 18.44 26.32 -3.16
C GLN A 622 18.29 24.83 -3.51
N TYR A 623 17.90 24.01 -2.53
CA TYR A 623 17.65 22.60 -2.77
C TYR A 623 16.43 22.38 -3.67
N LEU A 624 15.34 23.09 -3.38
CA LEU A 624 14.11 23.13 -4.16
C LEU A 624 14.36 23.57 -5.61
N GLN A 625 15.18 24.60 -5.83
CA GLN A 625 15.53 25.05 -7.19
C GLN A 625 16.21 23.94 -7.98
N LYS A 626 17.16 23.21 -7.38
CA LYS A 626 17.80 22.07 -8.04
C LYS A 626 16.78 20.96 -8.34
N LEU A 627 15.96 20.59 -7.35
CA LEU A 627 14.94 19.56 -7.51
C LEU A 627 14.00 19.89 -8.68
N HIS A 628 13.49 21.11 -8.68
CA HIS A 628 12.54 21.60 -9.66
C HIS A 628 13.15 21.69 -11.05
N ILE A 629 14.34 22.28 -11.20
CA ILE A 629 14.95 22.46 -12.51
C ILE A 629 15.29 21.12 -13.16
N TYR A 630 15.91 20.18 -12.44
CA TYR A 630 16.21 18.87 -13.01
C TYR A 630 14.94 18.10 -13.40
N LYS A 631 13.87 18.22 -12.62
CA LYS A 631 12.55 17.70 -12.99
C LYS A 631 12.03 18.37 -14.26
N SER A 632 11.98 19.70 -14.31
CA SER A 632 11.45 20.45 -15.44
C SER A 632 12.17 20.15 -16.75
N THR A 633 13.48 19.91 -16.70
CA THR A 633 14.33 19.74 -17.88
C THR A 633 14.58 18.27 -18.24
N ALA A 634 13.92 17.32 -17.58
CA ALA A 634 14.20 15.89 -17.76
C ALA A 634 15.68 15.51 -17.54
N ASP A 635 16.41 16.25 -16.70
CA ASP A 635 17.81 15.97 -16.36
C ASP A 635 17.89 14.87 -15.31
N VAL A 636 17.62 13.64 -15.76
CA VAL A 636 17.58 12.45 -14.90
C VAL A 636 18.91 12.15 -14.25
N GLU A 637 20.02 12.44 -14.94
CA GLU A 637 21.35 12.15 -14.42
C GLU A 637 21.67 13.04 -13.22
N ALA A 638 21.54 14.35 -13.37
CA ALA A 638 21.79 15.30 -12.28
C ALA A 638 20.76 15.12 -11.15
N GLY A 639 19.48 14.94 -11.50
CA GLY A 639 18.40 14.74 -10.53
C GLY A 639 18.57 13.46 -9.71
N THR A 640 18.87 12.33 -10.35
CA THR A 640 19.11 11.06 -9.66
C THR A 640 20.35 11.12 -8.78
N LYS A 641 21.43 11.74 -9.26
CA LYS A 641 22.66 11.92 -8.48
C LYS A 641 22.40 12.74 -7.22
N LEU A 642 21.75 13.91 -7.36
CA LEU A 642 21.40 14.76 -6.24
C LEU A 642 20.52 14.01 -5.23
N TYR A 643 19.45 13.36 -5.70
CA TYR A 643 18.47 12.77 -4.80
C TYR A 643 19.00 11.52 -4.09
N ASN A 644 19.79 10.68 -4.78
CA ASN A 644 20.44 9.54 -4.15
C ASN A 644 21.47 9.97 -3.11
N GLN A 645 22.18 11.09 -3.33
CA GLN A 645 23.08 11.66 -2.33
C GLN A 645 22.31 12.08 -1.08
N MET A 646 21.26 12.90 -1.25
CA MET A 646 20.48 13.43 -0.12
C MET A 646 19.66 12.37 0.63
N THR A 647 19.37 11.24 -0.02
CA THR A 647 18.63 10.12 0.59
C THR A 647 19.53 8.94 0.97
N HIS A 648 20.84 9.13 0.89
CA HIS A 648 21.81 8.10 1.28
C HIS A 648 21.79 7.89 2.79
N VAL A 649 21.59 6.65 3.19
CA VAL A 649 21.69 6.23 4.59
C VAL A 649 23.04 5.55 4.76
N ASP A 650 23.98 6.26 5.40
CA ASP A 650 25.24 5.67 5.84
C ASP A 650 24.96 4.41 6.69
N PRO A 651 25.50 3.23 6.35
CA PRO A 651 25.13 1.99 7.03
C PRO A 651 25.42 1.97 8.53
N GLU A 652 26.48 2.64 8.98
CA GLU A 652 26.94 2.57 10.38
C GLU A 652 26.25 3.65 11.21
N PHE A 653 26.41 4.92 10.86
CA PHE A 653 25.89 6.03 11.64
C PHE A 653 24.36 6.10 11.54
N TRP A 654 23.82 6.21 10.33
CA TRP A 654 22.37 6.36 10.15
C TRP A 654 21.65 5.01 10.21
N GLY A 655 22.17 4.00 9.51
CA GLY A 655 21.51 2.71 9.28
C GLY A 655 21.53 1.76 10.48
N GLU A 656 22.50 1.92 11.39
CA GLU A 656 22.61 1.13 12.60
C GLU A 656 22.46 2.01 13.85
N LYS A 657 23.35 2.99 14.08
CA LYS A 657 23.39 3.74 15.34
C LYS A 657 22.11 4.56 15.58
N ILE A 658 21.78 5.49 14.68
CA ILE A 658 20.58 6.33 14.80
C ILE A 658 19.30 5.49 14.62
N ARG A 659 19.28 4.58 13.63
CA ARG A 659 18.10 3.75 13.37
C ARG A 659 17.73 2.86 14.56
N ASN A 660 18.70 2.28 15.26
CA ASN A 660 18.41 1.49 16.46
C ASN A 660 17.75 2.36 17.54
N GLU A 661 18.17 3.62 17.67
CA GLU A 661 17.52 4.56 18.59
C GLU A 661 16.11 4.97 18.15
N VAL A 662 15.90 5.14 16.85
CA VAL A 662 14.56 5.35 16.25
C VAL A 662 13.65 4.17 16.56
N LEU A 663 14.13 2.94 16.39
CA LEU A 663 13.36 1.73 16.70
C LEU A 663 13.11 1.57 18.20
N ARG A 664 14.07 1.94 19.06
CA ARG A 664 13.91 1.93 20.53
C ARG A 664 12.80 2.89 20.99
N ASN A 665 12.60 3.99 20.26
CA ASN A 665 11.57 4.99 20.54
C ASN A 665 10.29 4.85 19.69
N LYS A 666 10.17 3.78 18.91
CA LYS A 666 8.98 3.52 18.09
C LYS A 666 7.72 3.55 18.95
N GLN A 667 6.73 4.32 18.51
CA GLN A 667 5.44 4.38 19.18
C GLN A 667 4.52 3.24 18.69
N PRO A 668 3.70 2.65 19.58
CA PRO A 668 2.64 1.73 19.18
C PRO A 668 1.74 2.36 18.10
N ARG A 669 1.17 1.53 17.23
CA ARG A 669 0.19 2.03 16.26
C ARG A 669 -1.07 2.51 17.00
N LYS A 670 -1.65 3.58 16.48
CA LYS A 670 -2.87 4.18 17.01
C LYS A 670 -4.08 3.28 16.74
N VAL A 671 -4.93 3.09 17.73
CA VAL A 671 -6.31 2.61 17.57
C VAL A 671 -7.25 3.77 17.75
N PHE A 672 -8.18 3.94 16.82
CA PHE A 672 -9.05 5.10 16.76
C PHE A 672 -10.39 4.79 17.40
N VAL A 673 -10.67 5.50 18.49
CA VAL A 673 -12.00 5.55 19.11
C VAL A 673 -12.88 6.41 18.21
N GLN A 674 -13.94 5.81 17.68
CA GLN A 674 -14.85 6.43 16.71
C GLN A 674 -16.20 6.72 17.34
N ALA A 675 -16.80 7.84 16.95
CA ALA A 675 -18.14 8.22 17.37
C ALA A 675 -19.20 7.26 16.81
N ASN A 676 -20.34 7.16 17.50
CA ASN A 676 -21.54 6.50 17.00
C ASN A 676 -22.63 7.54 16.72
N THR A 677 -23.51 7.24 15.77
CA THR A 677 -24.71 8.04 15.49
C THR A 677 -25.97 7.24 15.77
N PHE A 678 -26.98 7.90 16.35
CA PHE A 678 -28.24 7.29 16.74
C PHE A 678 -29.40 8.07 16.13
N LEU A 679 -30.27 7.37 15.40
CA LEU A 679 -31.48 7.94 14.81
C LEU A 679 -32.66 7.77 15.79
N ASP A 680 -33.31 8.87 16.13
CA ASP A 680 -34.65 8.83 16.72
C ASP A 680 -35.70 8.71 15.61
N GLU A 681 -36.21 7.49 15.42
CA GLU A 681 -37.22 7.16 14.40
C GLU A 681 -38.51 8.00 14.52
N LYS A 682 -38.82 8.56 15.71
CA LYS A 682 -40.03 9.39 15.89
C LYS A 682 -39.84 10.80 15.35
N THR A 683 -38.65 11.37 15.53
CA THR A 683 -38.37 12.76 15.16
C THR A 683 -37.57 12.88 13.87
N GLY A 684 -36.96 11.79 13.41
CA GLY A 684 -36.04 11.77 12.27
C GLY A 684 -34.69 12.43 12.56
N LYS A 685 -34.42 12.84 13.81
CA LYS A 685 -33.17 13.48 14.21
C LYS A 685 -32.09 12.46 14.50
N VAL A 686 -30.84 12.82 14.18
CA VAL A 686 -29.68 11.98 14.45
C VAL A 686 -28.77 12.67 15.46
N ASP A 687 -28.53 11.99 16.57
CA ASP A 687 -27.58 12.41 17.59
C ASP A 687 -26.22 11.72 17.39
N ILE A 688 -25.17 12.38 17.85
CA ILE A 688 -23.81 11.86 17.85
C ILE A 688 -23.30 11.63 19.27
N VAL A 689 -22.67 10.49 19.50
CA VAL A 689 -22.03 10.13 20.77
C VAL A 689 -20.54 9.93 20.51
N GLU A 690 -19.72 10.79 21.10
CA GLU A 690 -18.26 10.61 21.18
C GLU A 690 -17.89 9.85 22.46
N TYR A 691 -16.76 9.17 22.41
CA TYR A 691 -16.25 8.33 23.51
C TYR A 691 -14.87 8.83 23.92
N ASP A 692 -14.50 8.57 25.18
CA ASP A 692 -13.18 8.94 25.68
C ASP A 692 -12.06 8.20 24.92
N ALA A 693 -10.92 8.86 24.74
CA ALA A 693 -9.74 8.31 24.10
C ALA A 693 -9.00 7.28 25.00
N THR A 694 -9.72 6.29 25.50
CA THR A 694 -9.23 5.27 26.43
C THR A 694 -9.48 3.86 25.89
N ILE A 695 -8.87 2.87 26.53
CA ILE A 695 -9.06 1.45 26.21
C ILE A 695 -10.51 1.04 26.42
N GLU A 696 -11.11 1.48 27.52
CA GLU A 696 -12.51 1.26 27.85
C GLU A 696 -13.44 2.02 26.92
N GLY A 697 -13.08 3.26 26.54
CA GLY A 697 -13.81 4.06 25.55
C GLY A 697 -13.86 3.37 24.19
N MET A 698 -12.76 2.74 23.76
CA MET A 698 -12.74 1.90 22.56
C MET A 698 -13.74 0.74 22.65
N ILE A 699 -13.71 -0.04 23.73
CA ILE A 699 -14.62 -1.18 23.91
C ILE A 699 -16.08 -0.73 23.98
N LYS A 700 -16.37 0.32 24.75
CA LYS A 700 -17.68 0.94 24.86
C LYS A 700 -18.22 1.39 23.49
N SER A 701 -17.38 2.04 22.68
CA SER A 701 -17.78 2.52 21.35
C SER A 701 -18.24 1.37 20.44
N TYR A 702 -17.60 0.20 20.50
CA TYR A 702 -18.03 -0.97 19.73
C TYR A 702 -19.26 -1.67 20.31
N ALA A 703 -19.36 -1.74 21.64
CA ALA A 703 -20.50 -2.36 22.31
C ALA A 703 -21.81 -1.61 22.04
N GLU A 704 -21.76 -0.28 22.01
CA GLU A 704 -22.92 0.59 21.70
C GLU A 704 -23.16 0.74 20.19
N ARG A 705 -22.23 0.31 19.33
CA ARG A 705 -22.35 0.41 17.87
C ARG A 705 -23.47 -0.45 17.28
N GLY A 706 -23.95 -1.45 18.02
CA GLY A 706 -25.10 -2.25 17.63
C GLY A 706 -24.86 -3.11 16.37
N THR A 707 -23.67 -3.70 16.25
CA THR A 707 -23.26 -4.62 15.16
C THR A 707 -23.51 -6.10 15.51
N THR A 708 -24.19 -6.38 16.62
CA THR A 708 -24.59 -7.75 16.99
C THR A 708 -25.75 -8.20 16.11
N CYS A 709 -25.54 -9.26 15.34
CA CYS A 709 -26.62 -9.91 14.63
C CYS A 709 -27.32 -10.89 15.59
N ASP A 710 -28.63 -10.80 15.74
CA ASP A 710 -29.45 -11.81 16.43
C ASP A 710 -29.52 -13.15 15.65
N SER A 711 -28.73 -13.33 14.59
CA SER A 711 -28.71 -14.55 13.80
C SER A 711 -27.81 -15.61 14.44
N GLN A 712 -28.44 -16.51 15.20
CA GLN A 712 -27.90 -17.82 15.52
C GLN A 712 -27.72 -18.64 14.23
N LEU A 713 -26.55 -18.55 13.59
CA LEU A 713 -26.12 -19.59 12.64
C LEU A 713 -25.16 -20.54 13.37
N PRO A 714 -25.34 -21.86 13.25
CA PRO A 714 -24.48 -22.82 13.92
C PRO A 714 -23.09 -22.81 13.31
N LEU A 715 -22.07 -22.51 14.12
CA LEU A 715 -20.67 -22.73 13.79
C LEU A 715 -20.44 -24.24 13.66
N ALA A 716 -19.99 -24.70 12.49
CA ALA A 716 -19.60 -26.09 12.29
C ALA A 716 -18.26 -26.36 13.01
N PRO A 717 -18.11 -27.47 13.74
CA PRO A 717 -16.87 -27.80 14.44
C PRO A 717 -15.77 -28.19 13.45
N PHE A 718 -14.64 -27.48 13.50
CA PHE A 718 -13.41 -27.86 12.80
C PHE A 718 -12.66 -28.92 13.62
N THR A 719 -12.44 -30.09 13.02
CA THR A 719 -11.54 -31.12 13.55
C THR A 719 -10.11 -30.86 13.05
N THR A 720 -9.23 -30.42 13.95
CA THR A 720 -7.79 -30.39 13.70
C THR A 720 -7.20 -31.75 14.05
N ASN A 721 -6.81 -32.52 13.03
CA ASN A 721 -6.03 -33.74 13.26
C ASN A 721 -4.56 -33.41 13.47
N GLU A 722 -4.10 -33.85 14.65
CA GLU A 722 -2.77 -34.30 15.06
C GLU A 722 -1.52 -33.59 14.54
N SER A 723 -0.83 -33.03 15.53
CA SER A 723 0.53 -32.54 15.52
C SER A 723 1.53 -33.60 15.03
N VAL A 724 2.27 -33.26 13.98
CA VAL A 724 3.63 -33.78 13.79
C VAL A 724 4.58 -32.58 13.82
N LYS A 725 5.34 -32.49 14.93
CA LYS A 725 6.44 -31.54 15.11
C LYS A 725 7.49 -31.79 14.02
N MET A 726 7.77 -30.80 13.18
CA MET A 726 9.00 -30.76 12.38
C MET A 726 9.62 -29.37 12.48
N LYS A 727 10.64 -29.23 13.34
CA LYS A 727 11.66 -28.20 13.19
C LYS A 727 12.67 -28.74 12.18
N TYR A 728 12.87 -28.06 11.05
CA TYR A 728 13.92 -28.44 10.11
C TYR A 728 15.27 -28.04 10.72
N ILE A 729 15.88 -28.97 11.45
CA ILE A 729 17.26 -28.87 11.95
C ILE A 729 18.22 -28.72 10.74
N HIS A 730 17.84 -29.36 9.64
CA HIS A 730 18.53 -29.41 8.37
C HIS A 730 17.47 -29.47 7.27
N ALA A 731 17.64 -28.67 6.23
CA ALA A 731 16.85 -28.72 5.00
C ALA A 731 17.83 -28.79 3.83
N GLU A 732 17.58 -29.70 2.90
CA GLU A 732 18.44 -29.92 1.76
C GLU A 732 17.64 -30.07 0.46
N GLU A 733 18.26 -29.65 -0.63
CA GLU A 733 17.78 -29.84 -1.99
C GLU A 733 18.93 -30.44 -2.80
N THR A 734 18.66 -31.52 -3.52
CA THR A 734 19.66 -32.20 -4.34
C THR A 734 19.46 -31.86 -5.82
N LEU A 735 20.58 -31.74 -6.53
CA LEU A 735 20.61 -31.51 -7.97
C LEU A 735 21.53 -32.51 -8.63
N THR A 736 20.97 -33.34 -9.51
CA THR A 736 21.73 -34.28 -10.33
C THR A 736 22.41 -33.54 -11.47
N VAL A 737 23.73 -33.75 -11.61
CA VAL A 737 24.53 -33.21 -12.70
C VAL A 737 24.56 -34.24 -13.84
N PRO A 738 24.06 -33.90 -15.05
CA PRO A 738 24.09 -34.78 -16.21
C PRO A 738 25.52 -35.12 -16.65
N GLU A 739 25.68 -36.25 -17.34
CA GLU A 739 26.97 -36.65 -17.89
C GLU A 739 27.46 -35.62 -18.93
N GLY A 740 28.77 -35.30 -18.91
CA GLY A 740 29.35 -34.27 -19.76
C GLY A 740 29.23 -32.83 -19.23
N VAL A 741 28.66 -32.61 -18.04
CA VAL A 741 28.61 -31.31 -17.37
C VAL A 741 29.51 -31.29 -16.14
N LYS A 742 30.33 -30.25 -16.01
CA LYS A 742 31.21 -30.02 -14.87
C LYS A 742 30.74 -28.79 -14.09
N VAL A 743 30.42 -28.96 -12.81
CA VAL A 743 30.04 -27.87 -11.91
C VAL A 743 31.16 -27.64 -10.88
N THR A 744 31.60 -26.40 -10.76
CA THR A 744 32.60 -25.96 -9.77
C THR A 744 31.98 -24.88 -8.89
N ILE A 745 32.01 -25.07 -7.57
CA ILE A 745 31.48 -24.11 -6.59
C ILE A 745 32.61 -23.69 -5.65
N LYS A 746 32.96 -22.40 -5.63
CA LYS A 746 33.96 -21.83 -4.72
C LYS A 746 33.36 -20.62 -4.03
N SER A 747 33.32 -20.62 -2.68
CA SER A 747 32.74 -19.51 -1.90
C SER A 747 31.33 -19.10 -2.39
N ARG A 748 30.49 -20.09 -2.74
CA ARG A 748 29.13 -19.92 -3.32
C ARG A 748 29.09 -19.23 -4.69
N GLN A 749 30.22 -19.08 -5.36
CA GLN A 749 30.26 -18.74 -6.78
C GLN A 749 30.18 -20.03 -7.60
N VAL A 750 29.09 -20.19 -8.33
CA VAL A 750 28.78 -21.39 -9.11
C VAL A 750 29.23 -21.18 -10.55
N THR A 751 30.06 -22.09 -11.03
CA THR A 751 30.54 -22.11 -12.41
C THR A 751 30.16 -23.45 -13.02
N VAL A 752 29.41 -23.43 -14.13
CA VAL A 752 28.94 -24.63 -14.84
C VAL A 752 29.54 -24.64 -16.24
N GLU A 753 30.22 -25.72 -16.58
CA GLU A 753 30.84 -25.97 -17.88
C GLU A 753 30.17 -27.19 -18.53
N GLY A 754 29.78 -27.06 -19.80
CA GLY A 754 29.16 -28.15 -20.57
C GLY A 754 29.41 -28.00 -22.07
N PRO A 755 28.78 -28.84 -22.90
CA PRO A 755 29.04 -28.90 -24.34
C PRO A 755 28.86 -27.57 -25.08
N ARG A 756 27.96 -26.69 -24.60
CA ARG A 756 27.68 -25.39 -25.22
C ARG A 756 28.50 -24.23 -24.66
N GLY A 757 29.36 -24.47 -23.67
CA GLY A 757 30.24 -23.46 -23.08
C GLY A 757 30.18 -23.38 -21.57
N LYS A 758 30.49 -22.20 -21.02
CA LYS A 758 30.68 -21.96 -19.58
C LYS A 758 29.78 -20.82 -19.11
N LEU A 759 29.09 -21.02 -17.99
CA LEU A 759 28.28 -20.02 -17.32
C LEU A 759 28.72 -19.84 -15.86
N HIS A 760 28.53 -18.63 -15.34
CA HIS A 760 28.92 -18.25 -13.99
C HIS A 760 27.78 -17.50 -13.28
N LYS A 761 27.59 -17.78 -11.99
CA LYS A 761 26.61 -17.12 -11.14
C LYS A 761 27.15 -16.94 -9.72
N ASP A 762 27.11 -15.69 -9.24
CA ASP A 762 27.48 -15.37 -7.86
C ASP A 762 26.26 -15.51 -6.93
N LEU A 763 26.33 -16.46 -5.99
CA LEU A 763 25.31 -16.70 -4.96
C LEU A 763 25.84 -16.41 -3.54
N SER A 764 26.92 -15.63 -3.42
CA SER A 764 27.57 -15.31 -2.13
C SER A 764 26.65 -14.56 -1.14
N HIS A 765 25.67 -13.82 -1.67
CA HIS A 765 24.63 -13.11 -0.92
C HIS A 765 23.59 -14.04 -0.29
N LEU A 766 23.54 -15.32 -0.67
CA LEU A 766 22.62 -16.31 -0.12
C LEU A 766 23.33 -17.18 0.91
N ALA A 767 22.76 -17.28 2.11
CA ALA A 767 23.34 -18.03 3.22
C ALA A 767 23.07 -19.54 3.12
N VAL A 768 23.51 -20.20 2.04
CA VAL A 768 23.37 -21.65 1.80
C VAL A 768 24.74 -22.34 1.78
N ASN A 769 24.78 -23.63 2.11
CA ASN A 769 25.97 -24.46 1.98
C ASN A 769 25.82 -25.39 0.78
N PHE A 770 26.94 -25.66 0.10
CA PHE A 770 26.99 -26.64 -0.98
C PHE A 770 27.91 -27.78 -0.57
N THR A 771 27.41 -29.01 -0.67
CA THR A 771 28.22 -30.23 -0.51
C THR A 771 28.05 -31.11 -1.74
N GLN A 772 29.02 -31.99 -1.99
CA GLN A 772 28.97 -32.92 -3.13
C GLN A 772 28.95 -34.36 -2.59
N PRO A 773 27.79 -34.87 -2.15
CA PRO A 773 27.70 -36.17 -1.51
C PRO A 773 28.06 -37.33 -2.46
N LYS A 774 27.89 -37.14 -3.78
CA LYS A 774 28.28 -38.09 -4.83
C LYS A 774 28.87 -37.35 -6.02
N LYS A 775 29.68 -38.03 -6.83
CA LYS A 775 30.35 -37.44 -8.01
C LYS A 775 29.39 -36.66 -8.93
N ASN A 776 28.15 -37.12 -9.10
CA ASN A 776 27.16 -36.52 -10.00
C ASN A 776 25.98 -35.84 -9.26
N ILE A 777 26.06 -35.61 -7.95
CA ILE A 777 24.98 -34.95 -7.19
C ILE A 777 25.56 -33.81 -6.37
N ILE A 778 24.99 -32.62 -6.55
CA ILE A 778 25.23 -31.45 -5.71
C ILE A 778 24.12 -31.40 -4.68
N ASN A 779 24.51 -31.29 -3.41
CA ASN A 779 23.60 -31.02 -2.32
C ASN A 779 23.67 -29.54 -1.96
N ILE A 780 22.51 -28.93 -1.78
CA ILE A 780 22.35 -27.55 -1.36
C ILE A 780 21.64 -27.63 -0.02
N GLU A 781 22.34 -27.28 1.05
CA GLU A 781 21.85 -27.50 2.40
C GLU A 781 21.91 -26.26 3.25
N LEU A 782 21.00 -26.22 4.22
CA LEU A 782 20.85 -25.14 5.17
C LEU A 782 20.56 -25.74 6.53
N HIS A 783 21.38 -25.37 7.52
CA HIS A 783 21.14 -25.73 8.92
C HIS A 783 20.47 -24.57 9.64
N HIS A 784 19.50 -24.89 10.51
CA HIS A 784 18.81 -23.90 11.35
C HIS A 784 18.16 -22.73 10.59
N GLY A 785 17.75 -22.97 9.34
CA GLY A 785 17.15 -21.96 8.49
C GLY A 785 15.72 -21.57 8.90
N ALA A 786 15.44 -20.26 8.98
CA ALA A 786 14.07 -19.77 8.99
C ALA A 786 13.37 -20.06 7.65
N ARG A 787 12.04 -20.07 7.61
CA ARG A 787 11.27 -20.51 6.43
C ARG A 787 11.57 -19.74 5.13
N LYS A 788 11.84 -18.42 5.21
CA LYS A 788 12.29 -17.63 4.06
C LYS A 788 13.65 -18.11 3.51
N ASN A 789 14.53 -18.59 4.38
CA ASN A 789 15.83 -19.13 4.00
C ASN A 789 15.68 -20.53 3.38
N ILE A 790 14.74 -21.36 3.85
CA ILE A 790 14.44 -22.66 3.22
C ILE A 790 13.92 -22.46 1.79
N ALA A 791 13.07 -21.46 1.54
CA ALA A 791 12.63 -21.12 0.18
C ALA A 791 13.80 -20.76 -0.76
N THR A 792 14.90 -20.20 -0.23
CA THR A 792 16.09 -19.91 -1.04
C THR A 792 16.80 -21.16 -1.56
N LEU A 793 16.66 -22.33 -0.91
CA LEU A 793 17.23 -23.60 -1.40
C LEU A 793 16.65 -23.97 -2.78
N ARG A 794 15.33 -23.81 -2.94
CA ARG A 794 14.64 -24.05 -4.21
C ARG A 794 15.08 -23.06 -5.28
N THR A 795 15.21 -21.78 -4.94
CA THR A 795 15.71 -20.75 -5.87
C THR A 795 17.14 -21.07 -6.32
N VAL A 796 18.03 -21.42 -5.39
CA VAL A 796 19.41 -21.81 -5.70
C VAL A 796 19.43 -23.05 -6.58
N ARG A 797 18.64 -24.08 -6.26
CA ARG A 797 18.51 -25.28 -7.09
C ARG A 797 18.07 -24.93 -8.51
N THR A 798 17.04 -24.09 -8.67
CA THR A 798 16.55 -23.66 -9.99
C THR A 798 17.60 -22.85 -10.75
N LEU A 799 18.31 -21.94 -10.09
CA LEU A 799 19.38 -21.17 -10.73
C LEU A 799 20.48 -22.08 -11.25
N VAL A 800 20.99 -23.01 -10.43
CA VAL A 800 22.03 -23.96 -10.87
C VAL A 800 21.49 -24.90 -11.97
N ASN A 801 20.24 -25.36 -11.86
CA ASN A 801 19.61 -26.17 -12.90
C ASN A 801 19.49 -25.42 -14.23
N ASN A 802 19.14 -24.12 -14.20
CA ASN A 802 19.08 -23.29 -15.40
C ASN A 802 20.46 -23.08 -16.03
N LEU A 803 21.53 -22.99 -15.23
CA LEU A 803 22.90 -22.97 -15.76
C LEU A 803 23.25 -24.28 -16.46
N ILE A 804 22.87 -25.43 -15.87
CA ILE A 804 23.08 -26.77 -16.46
C ILE A 804 22.29 -26.89 -17.78
N ILE A 805 21.02 -26.54 -17.79
CA ILE A 805 20.19 -26.52 -19.01
C ILE A 805 20.80 -25.57 -20.04
N GLY A 806 21.30 -24.41 -19.61
CA GLY A 806 21.96 -23.42 -20.46
C GLY A 806 23.18 -23.97 -21.21
N VAL A 807 24.07 -24.68 -20.52
CA VAL A 807 25.29 -25.25 -21.13
C VAL A 807 25.06 -26.58 -21.85
N THR A 808 23.90 -27.21 -21.69
CA THR A 808 23.56 -28.48 -22.35
C THR A 808 22.63 -28.28 -23.55
N LYS A 809 21.52 -27.60 -23.34
CA LYS A 809 20.45 -27.39 -24.33
C LYS A 809 20.35 -25.96 -24.85
N GLY A 810 20.77 -24.97 -24.05
CA GLY A 810 20.56 -23.54 -24.34
C GLY A 810 19.08 -23.14 -24.32
N PHE A 811 18.79 -21.84 -24.38
CA PHE A 811 17.42 -21.30 -24.34
C PHE A 811 17.08 -20.56 -25.64
N LYS A 812 15.84 -20.70 -26.10
CA LYS A 812 15.32 -20.08 -27.32
C LYS A 812 13.96 -19.46 -27.06
N TYR A 813 13.81 -18.18 -27.35
CA TYR A 813 12.56 -17.43 -27.24
C TYR A 813 12.16 -17.00 -28.64
N LYS A 814 10.91 -17.28 -29.04
CA LYS A 814 10.34 -16.79 -30.30
C LYS A 814 9.43 -15.62 -30.00
N MET A 815 9.61 -14.51 -30.72
CA MET A 815 8.80 -13.31 -30.61
C MET A 815 8.07 -13.04 -31.92
N ARG A 816 6.78 -12.71 -31.85
CA ARG A 816 5.94 -12.40 -33.02
C ARG A 816 5.68 -10.93 -33.17
N TYR A 817 5.71 -10.46 -34.42
CA TYR A 817 5.40 -9.08 -34.76
C TYR A 817 3.89 -9.04 -34.96
N VAL A 818 3.21 -8.41 -34.03
CA VAL A 818 1.77 -8.16 -34.11
C VAL A 818 1.62 -6.75 -34.65
N TYR A 819 0.82 -6.57 -35.69
CA TYR A 819 0.46 -5.25 -36.21
C TYR A 819 -0.88 -5.30 -36.93
N ALA A 820 -1.68 -4.25 -36.80
CA ALA A 820 -3.03 -4.18 -37.38
C ALA A 820 -3.09 -3.20 -38.57
N HIS A 821 -2.27 -2.15 -38.55
CA HIS A 821 -2.36 -1.04 -39.50
C HIS A 821 -1.12 -0.90 -40.38
N PHE A 822 0.08 -1.04 -39.81
CA PHE A 822 1.34 -0.79 -40.51
C PHE A 822 2.32 -1.95 -40.28
N PRO A 823 2.86 -2.57 -41.34
CA PRO A 823 3.82 -3.67 -41.20
C PRO A 823 5.09 -3.25 -40.45
N ILE A 824 5.45 -4.00 -39.42
CA ILE A 824 6.67 -3.78 -38.65
C ILE A 824 7.85 -4.43 -39.38
N ASN A 825 8.93 -3.68 -39.60
CA ASN A 825 10.16 -4.18 -40.19
C ASN A 825 11.23 -4.32 -39.11
N VAL A 826 11.87 -5.49 -39.02
CA VAL A 826 12.94 -5.75 -38.05
C VAL A 826 14.24 -6.06 -38.79
N ASN A 827 15.27 -5.27 -38.52
CA ASN A 827 16.63 -5.54 -38.97
C ASN A 827 17.48 -5.97 -37.78
N VAL A 828 18.40 -6.89 -38.02
CA VAL A 828 19.32 -7.40 -37.00
C VAL A 828 20.73 -7.18 -37.51
N GLU A 829 21.55 -6.46 -36.73
CA GLU A 829 22.94 -6.19 -37.04
C GLU A 829 23.83 -6.68 -35.90
N LYS A 830 24.99 -7.26 -36.21
CA LYS A 830 25.97 -7.64 -35.18
C LYS A 830 27.06 -6.59 -35.14
N ASN A 831 27.25 -5.94 -34.00
CA ASN A 831 28.28 -4.94 -33.83
C ASN A 831 29.66 -5.63 -33.76
N SER A 832 30.57 -5.26 -34.66
CA SER A 832 31.90 -5.87 -34.79
C SER A 832 32.87 -5.54 -33.65
N GLU A 833 32.64 -4.46 -32.89
CA GLU A 833 33.49 -4.05 -31.77
C GLU A 833 33.05 -4.68 -30.43
N THR A 834 31.74 -4.84 -30.22
CA THR A 834 31.18 -5.36 -28.96
C THR A 834 30.76 -6.83 -29.02
N ASP A 835 30.70 -7.41 -30.23
CA ASP A 835 30.18 -8.75 -30.54
C ASP A 835 28.72 -8.97 -30.10
N LEU A 836 27.98 -7.90 -29.83
CA LEU A 836 26.57 -7.93 -29.45
C LEU A 836 25.66 -7.72 -30.67
N PHE A 837 24.51 -8.38 -30.66
CA PHE A 837 23.46 -8.14 -31.64
C PHE A 837 22.65 -6.89 -31.27
N GLU A 838 22.31 -6.10 -32.27
CA GLU A 838 21.40 -4.96 -32.19
C GLU A 838 20.18 -5.23 -33.06
N VAL A 839 18.99 -5.11 -32.46
CA VAL A 839 17.71 -5.27 -33.14
C VAL A 839 17.13 -3.89 -33.41
N GLU A 840 17.01 -3.53 -34.68
CA GLU A 840 16.33 -2.32 -35.13
C GLU A 840 14.89 -2.64 -35.54
N ILE A 841 13.93 -1.96 -34.93
CA ILE A 841 12.49 -2.10 -35.21
C ILE A 841 12.02 -0.80 -35.85
N ARG A 842 11.50 -0.91 -37.07
CA ARG A 842 11.12 0.21 -37.95
C ARG A 842 9.65 0.12 -38.32
N ASN A 843 9.07 1.27 -38.67
CA ASN A 843 7.68 1.38 -39.09
C ASN A 843 6.67 0.87 -38.04
N PHE A 844 7.09 0.80 -36.78
CA PHE A 844 6.23 0.47 -35.66
C PHE A 844 5.09 1.50 -35.60
N ILE A 845 3.82 1.05 -35.62
CA ILE A 845 2.63 1.93 -35.68
C ILE A 845 2.65 3.00 -36.79
N GLY A 846 3.41 2.80 -37.87
CA GLY A 846 3.54 3.75 -39.00
C GLY A 846 4.44 4.95 -38.73
N GLU A 847 5.20 4.93 -37.63
CA GLU A 847 6.09 6.03 -37.25
C GLU A 847 7.45 5.96 -37.97
N LYS A 848 8.08 7.13 -38.19
CA LYS A 848 9.43 7.22 -38.79
C LYS A 848 10.56 6.90 -37.80
N ILE A 849 10.24 6.64 -36.53
CA ILE A 849 11.19 6.38 -35.46
C ILE A 849 11.72 4.94 -35.59
N VAL A 850 13.04 4.79 -35.48
CA VAL A 850 13.71 3.48 -35.43
C VAL A 850 14.02 3.16 -33.97
N ARG A 851 13.45 2.06 -33.46
CA ARG A 851 13.69 1.60 -32.09
C ARG A 851 14.85 0.60 -32.12
N ARG A 852 15.87 0.81 -31.29
CA ARG A 852 17.09 -0.01 -31.25
C ARG A 852 17.20 -0.70 -29.90
N VAL A 853 17.47 -2.00 -29.90
CA VAL A 853 17.71 -2.77 -28.68
C VAL A 853 19.00 -3.55 -28.83
N VAL A 854 19.97 -3.28 -27.95
CA VAL A 854 21.22 -4.04 -27.85
C VAL A 854 20.97 -5.27 -26.99
N MET A 855 21.30 -6.44 -27.50
CA MET A 855 21.10 -7.72 -26.81
C MET A 855 22.13 -7.89 -25.70
N GLN A 856 21.71 -8.56 -24.63
CA GLN A 856 22.60 -8.93 -23.53
C GLN A 856 23.75 -9.84 -24.02
N PRO A 857 24.93 -9.82 -23.36
CA PRO A 857 26.06 -10.64 -23.75
C PRO A 857 25.73 -12.14 -23.87
N GLY A 858 26.18 -12.76 -24.97
CA GLY A 858 25.95 -14.18 -25.26
C GLY A 858 24.52 -14.52 -25.74
N VAL A 859 23.75 -13.52 -26.17
CA VAL A 859 22.44 -13.69 -26.81
C VAL A 859 22.57 -13.38 -28.30
N ASP A 860 22.31 -14.38 -29.12
CA ASP A 860 22.21 -14.27 -30.56
C ASP A 860 20.75 -14.04 -30.96
N VAL A 861 20.58 -13.35 -32.08
CA VAL A 861 19.24 -13.05 -32.61
C VAL A 861 19.20 -13.29 -34.11
N ALA A 862 18.12 -13.91 -34.57
CA ALA A 862 17.87 -14.13 -35.98
C ALA A 862 16.39 -13.91 -36.31
N VAL A 863 16.11 -13.33 -37.47
CA VAL A 863 14.75 -13.33 -38.04
C VAL A 863 14.47 -14.73 -38.56
N SER A 864 13.31 -15.29 -38.22
CA SER A 864 12.93 -16.65 -38.59
C SER A 864 12.75 -16.80 -40.10
N THR A 865 13.43 -17.78 -40.71
CA THR A 865 13.25 -18.12 -42.14
C THR A 865 12.01 -18.97 -42.40
N ASN A 866 11.55 -19.69 -41.37
CA ASN A 866 10.45 -20.67 -41.48
C ASN A 866 9.08 -20.04 -41.24
N GLN A 867 9.07 -18.83 -40.69
CA GLN A 867 7.87 -18.20 -40.22
C GLN A 867 7.98 -16.69 -40.39
N LYS A 868 7.06 -16.13 -41.17
CA LYS A 868 6.97 -14.68 -41.36
C LYS A 868 6.67 -13.97 -40.03
N ASP A 869 7.27 -12.80 -39.86
CA ASP A 869 7.04 -11.89 -38.74
C ASP A 869 7.38 -12.50 -37.37
N GLU A 870 8.52 -13.22 -37.33
CA GLU A 870 9.04 -13.85 -36.12
C GLU A 870 10.54 -13.55 -35.93
N LEU A 871 10.92 -13.16 -34.72
CA LEU A 871 12.30 -12.98 -34.26
C LEU A 871 12.62 -14.06 -33.24
N GLN A 872 13.78 -14.71 -33.40
CA GLN A 872 14.25 -15.76 -32.51
C GLN A 872 15.46 -15.25 -31.73
N LEU A 873 15.35 -15.23 -30.41
CA LEU A 873 16.45 -14.93 -29.50
C LEU A 873 16.94 -16.23 -28.90
N TYR A 874 18.24 -16.48 -28.92
CA TYR A 874 18.80 -17.70 -28.35
C TYR A 874 20.15 -17.46 -27.70
N GLY A 875 20.41 -18.17 -26.61
CA GLY A 875 21.62 -18.03 -25.82
C GLY A 875 21.68 -19.06 -24.70
N ASN A 876 22.83 -19.15 -24.05
CA ASN A 876 23.01 -20.13 -22.97
C ASN A 876 22.49 -19.62 -21.61
N SER A 877 22.43 -18.30 -21.39
CA SER A 877 21.89 -17.71 -20.15
C SER A 877 20.40 -17.39 -20.29
N LEU A 878 19.55 -18.06 -19.51
CA LEU A 878 18.10 -17.78 -19.48
C LEU A 878 17.81 -16.33 -19.07
N GLU A 879 18.57 -15.80 -18.12
CA GLU A 879 18.43 -14.42 -17.63
C GLU A 879 18.70 -13.43 -18.76
N ASN A 880 19.79 -13.62 -19.51
CA ASN A 880 20.14 -12.71 -20.61
C ASN A 880 19.14 -12.82 -21.77
N VAL A 881 18.72 -14.04 -22.14
CA VAL A 881 17.75 -14.26 -23.23
C VAL A 881 16.38 -13.66 -22.86
N SER A 882 15.92 -13.87 -21.63
CA SER A 882 14.63 -13.33 -21.17
C SER A 882 14.65 -11.81 -20.99
N GLN A 883 15.76 -11.24 -20.51
CA GLN A 883 15.94 -9.80 -20.41
C GLN A 883 15.95 -9.14 -21.79
N SER A 884 16.72 -9.67 -22.75
CA SER A 884 16.73 -9.17 -24.12
C SER A 884 15.34 -9.17 -24.78
N ALA A 885 14.55 -10.22 -24.54
CA ALA A 885 13.16 -10.29 -25.04
C ALA A 885 12.25 -9.26 -24.34
N ALA A 886 12.44 -9.05 -23.03
CA ALA A 886 11.71 -8.03 -22.27
C ALA A 886 12.03 -6.61 -22.75
N ASP A 887 13.30 -6.32 -23.05
CA ASP A 887 13.73 -5.01 -23.54
C ASP A 887 13.08 -4.69 -24.90
N ILE A 888 12.97 -5.67 -25.80
CA ILE A 888 12.24 -5.58 -27.07
C ILE A 888 10.74 -5.29 -26.85
N GLN A 889 10.10 -6.02 -25.94
CA GLN A 889 8.67 -5.82 -25.68
C GLN A 889 8.41 -4.46 -25.01
N GLN A 890 9.28 -4.03 -24.10
CA GLN A 890 9.15 -2.76 -23.39
C GLN A 890 9.33 -1.57 -24.34
N ILE A 891 10.32 -1.63 -25.24
CA ILE A 891 10.52 -0.56 -26.23
C ILE A 891 9.37 -0.52 -27.23
N CYS A 892 8.69 -1.63 -27.52
CA CYS A 892 7.53 -1.69 -28.42
C CYS A 892 6.18 -1.59 -27.69
N ARG A 893 6.13 -1.10 -26.45
CA ARG A 893 4.87 -0.94 -25.73
C ARG A 893 4.11 0.29 -26.21
N VAL A 894 2.95 0.08 -26.85
CA VAL A 894 2.04 1.17 -27.23
C VAL A 894 1.49 1.85 -25.98
N ARG A 895 1.67 3.17 -25.88
CA ARG A 895 1.16 4.01 -24.79
C ARG A 895 0.26 5.10 -25.37
N ASN A 896 -0.72 5.56 -24.60
CA ASN A 896 -1.62 6.66 -24.96
C ASN A 896 -2.45 6.43 -26.24
N LYS A 897 -2.70 5.16 -26.59
CA LYS A 897 -3.62 4.74 -27.66
C LYS A 897 -4.46 3.58 -27.13
N ASP A 898 -5.69 3.44 -27.63
CA ASP A 898 -6.54 2.29 -27.30
C ASP A 898 -5.85 1.00 -27.77
N ILE A 899 -5.34 0.21 -26.82
CA ILE A 899 -4.59 -1.02 -27.09
C ILE A 899 -5.45 -2.10 -27.78
N ARG A 900 -6.78 -1.99 -27.73
CA ARG A 900 -7.69 -2.87 -28.49
C ARG A 900 -7.70 -2.55 -29.98
N LYS A 901 -7.31 -1.32 -30.35
CA LYS A 901 -7.16 -0.88 -31.75
C LYS A 901 -5.70 -0.91 -32.20
N PHE A 902 -4.75 -0.67 -31.31
CA PHE A 902 -3.32 -0.60 -31.61
C PHE A 902 -2.54 -1.62 -30.76
N LEU A 903 -2.83 -2.92 -30.98
CA LEU A 903 -2.12 -4.05 -30.35
C LEU A 903 -0.75 -4.32 -31.01
N ASP A 904 -0.24 -3.37 -31.80
CA ASP A 904 1.01 -3.52 -32.52
C ASP A 904 2.18 -3.69 -31.52
N GLY A 905 3.06 -4.68 -31.72
CA GLY A 905 4.15 -4.98 -30.78
C GLY A 905 4.95 -6.22 -31.18
N LEU A 906 6.06 -6.45 -30.48
CA LEU A 906 6.80 -7.71 -30.54
C LEU A 906 6.58 -8.45 -29.23
N TYR A 907 5.92 -9.61 -29.29
CA TYR A 907 5.52 -10.37 -28.09
C TYR A 907 6.13 -11.77 -28.11
N VAL A 908 6.59 -12.24 -26.96
CA VAL A 908 7.05 -13.63 -26.81
C VAL A 908 5.87 -14.57 -27.04
N SER A 909 5.94 -15.37 -28.11
CA SER A 909 4.92 -16.36 -28.45
C SER A 909 5.26 -17.74 -27.93
N GLU A 910 6.56 -18.05 -27.79
CA GLU A 910 7.02 -19.38 -27.39
C GLU A 910 8.35 -19.27 -26.64
N LYS A 911 8.53 -20.12 -25.63
CA LYS A 911 9.77 -20.29 -24.87
C LYS A 911 10.16 -21.77 -24.93
N GLY A 912 11.39 -22.05 -25.32
CA GLY A 912 11.92 -23.40 -25.43
C GLY A 912 13.44 -23.46 -25.31
N ASN A 913 14.01 -24.56 -25.77
CA ASN A 913 15.45 -24.80 -25.77
C ASN A 913 16.01 -24.76 -27.20
N ILE A 914 17.32 -24.59 -27.35
CA ILE A 914 17.97 -24.57 -28.68
C ILE A 914 18.09 -25.99 -29.24
N ALA A 915 18.48 -26.94 -28.38
CA ALA A 915 18.40 -28.36 -28.67
C ALA A 915 17.03 -28.88 -28.20
N GLU A 916 16.18 -29.28 -29.15
CA GLU A 916 14.93 -29.99 -28.91
C GLU A 916 15.24 -31.49 -28.73
N GLU A 917 14.51 -32.19 -27.85
CA GLU A 917 14.70 -33.64 -27.59
C GLU A 917 14.22 -34.52 -28.74
#